data_AF-A0A9P9MHK9-F1
#
_entry.id   AF-A0A9P9MHK9-F1
#
_cell.length_a   1.000
_cell.length_b   1.000
_cell.length_c   1.000
_cell.angle_alpha   90.00
_cell.angle_beta   90.00
_cell.angle_gamma   90.00
#
_symmetry.space_group_name_H-M   'P 1'
#
loop_
_entity.id
_entity.type
_entity.pdbx_description
1 polymer ?
#
loop_
_entity_poly.entity_id
_entity_poly.type
_entity_poly.pdbx_seq_one_letter_code
_entity_poly.pdbx_strand_id
1 'polypeptide(L)'
;MRSQTWFAVGAFCASLTTVYGQNSSSAIAPNATTSFRSIFTVPAEADASVPLIPNIYDSEAINAQDVCPGYRASNVVRTPYGLTALLSIAGDACNVYGTDVDSLNLTVEYQSSDRLHVEITPTYIDSSNSSWFILPEVLVEKPSIDADANSTIPDNDLNFIWSNDPTFSFTIIRQSTGDVLFSTTGTKLVFENQFIEFASSLPENYNLYGLGEVIHGLRMGNNFTRTFWAADVGDPIDLNVYGDHTFYLDTRYYEVDETTGNLTYAANATNATADYVSYSHGVYMRNSHGQEVLMRPSNITWRTLGGSIDLYFYVGPTQDKVTKAYQTSAIGLPAMQQYFTFGYHQCRWGYANWTQLQEVVGKFKAFGIPLENIWTDIDYMNQYRDFENDQNTFSYSEGAQFLQQLHENGQHYIPIVDSAIYVPNPENASDAYGPFDRGNATDSFMLNPDGSLYIGSVWPGYTVFPDWIGSVLNGTGAFEWWKDEMTLWHQNISFDGIWIDMSEVSSFCVGSCGSNNLTLNPVHPPFSLPGEPGNVIYGYPEGFNSTNATEFASVSSASASAASAASATAVPASSTSTTYLRTTPTPGSRSIEYPPYVINNVQGALDVHAVSPNATHHGGTQEYDYHNLFGTQILNATYHALLNVFPTKRPFIIGRSTFAGSGKWAGHWGGDNASLWAYMYFSISQALSFSLFGIPMFGVDTCGFNGNSDEELCNRWMQLSAFFPFYRNHNTLSANPQEPYVWASVAEASRTAMNIRYTLLPYIYTTFYLSHTTGSTVMRALAWEFPNDPSLVAADQQFLLGGSLMITPVLAQGATSVGGVFPGVGKGEVWYDWYNQSAITAGPGQNITIDAPLGHIPVYVRGGSVLPIQEAGMTTRECRSNPWGLIAARSLEGTAEGQLYLDDGESLVQISTLWVEFSLTGSSLYASARGTYKDTNPLANVTVLGVGSSVSNVTFNGASLSSGWTYNETSQVLDIKGLSNSTSGGAWTNDWVLKWA
;
A
#
# COMPACT_ATOMS: atom_id res chain seq x y z
N MET A 1 4.25 -4.82 34.81
CA MET A 1 4.82 -6.17 34.67
C MET A 1 5.08 -6.39 33.19
N ARG A 2 6.27 -5.98 32.74
CA ARG A 2 6.71 -5.96 31.34
C ARG A 2 8.13 -6.48 31.34
N SER A 3 8.35 -7.66 30.78
CA SER A 3 9.61 -8.19 30.24
C SER A 3 9.47 -9.71 30.12
N GLN A 4 9.96 -10.28 29.02
CA GLN A 4 10.09 -11.72 28.69
C GLN A 4 9.06 -12.25 27.68
N THR A 5 9.27 -11.91 26.41
CA THR A 5 8.99 -12.79 25.25
C THR A 5 9.83 -12.36 24.05
N TRP A 6 11.12 -12.09 24.27
CA TRP A 6 12.10 -11.91 23.20
C TRP A 6 13.35 -12.63 23.64
N PHE A 7 13.47 -13.92 23.31
CA PHE A 7 14.71 -14.71 23.25
C PHE A 7 14.33 -16.18 23.00
N ALA A 8 14.36 -16.63 21.74
CA ALA A 8 14.69 -18.02 21.37
C ALA A 8 14.63 -18.22 19.85
N VAL A 9 15.61 -17.67 19.12
CA VAL A 9 16.03 -18.25 17.83
C VAL A 9 17.55 -18.35 17.90
N GLY A 10 18.05 -19.53 18.23
CA GLY A 10 19.47 -19.74 18.45
C GLY A 10 19.84 -21.22 18.61
N ALA A 11 20.36 -21.78 17.52
CA ALA A 11 21.19 -22.98 17.39
C ALA A 11 20.58 -24.35 17.78
N PHE A 12 20.75 -25.36 16.93
CA PHE A 12 21.72 -26.45 17.16
C PHE A 12 21.77 -27.43 15.98
N CYS A 13 22.99 -27.86 15.65
CA CYS A 13 23.31 -28.84 14.62
C CYS A 13 24.13 -29.99 15.25
N ALA A 14 24.14 -31.14 14.54
CA ALA A 14 25.04 -32.31 14.64
C ALA A 14 24.63 -33.55 15.48
N SER A 15 24.32 -34.66 14.78
CA SER A 15 25.23 -35.83 14.58
C SER A 15 24.61 -37.25 14.70
N LEU A 16 24.79 -38.05 13.61
CA LEU A 16 25.19 -39.49 13.50
C LEU A 16 24.30 -40.60 14.15
N THR A 17 24.08 -41.84 13.67
CA THR A 17 24.63 -42.71 12.61
C THR A 17 23.79 -44.01 12.50
N THR A 18 23.58 -44.49 11.26
CA THR A 18 23.42 -45.89 10.74
C THR A 18 22.65 -47.01 11.47
N VAL A 19 21.78 -47.75 10.74
CA VAL A 19 21.94 -49.18 10.31
C VAL A 19 20.63 -49.80 9.72
N TYR A 20 20.76 -50.31 8.47
CA TYR A 20 20.07 -51.42 7.74
C TYR A 20 18.54 -51.57 7.58
N GLY A 21 18.14 -51.90 6.33
CA GLY A 21 17.14 -52.96 6.06
C GLY A 21 16.11 -52.69 4.96
N GLN A 22 16.34 -53.22 3.75
CA GLN A 22 15.44 -53.18 2.58
C GLN A 22 14.06 -53.85 2.81
N ASN A 23 12.98 -53.29 2.22
CA ASN A 23 12.16 -54.01 1.24
C ASN A 23 11.15 -53.12 0.47
N SER A 24 11.41 -53.04 -0.84
CA SER A 24 10.50 -52.96 -2.00
C SER A 24 9.07 -52.39 -1.90
N SER A 25 8.85 -51.28 -2.62
CA SER A 25 7.65 -51.09 -3.45
C SER A 25 7.93 -50.14 -4.64
N SER A 26 7.99 -50.74 -5.83
CA SER A 26 7.77 -50.20 -7.19
C SER A 26 7.93 -48.68 -7.42
N ALA A 27 9.11 -48.28 -7.91
CA ALA A 27 9.32 -47.01 -8.59
C ALA A 27 8.79 -47.10 -10.03
N ILE A 28 7.89 -46.18 -10.41
CA ILE A 28 7.61 -45.83 -11.79
C ILE A 28 8.63 -44.75 -12.16
N ALA A 29 9.48 -45.03 -13.14
CA ALA A 29 10.51 -44.10 -13.60
C ALA A 29 9.89 -42.94 -14.41
N PRO A 30 10.27 -41.67 -14.17
CA PRO A 30 9.98 -40.59 -15.09
C PRO A 30 11.07 -40.56 -16.16
N ASN A 31 10.78 -41.17 -17.32
CA ASN A 31 11.57 -40.94 -18.53
C ASN A 31 10.94 -39.78 -19.30
N ALA A 32 11.28 -38.56 -18.90
CA ALA A 32 11.19 -37.38 -19.74
C ALA A 32 12.52 -36.63 -19.58
N THR A 33 13.53 -37.06 -20.33
CA THR A 33 14.72 -36.25 -20.56
C THR A 33 14.30 -35.02 -21.38
N THR A 34 13.99 -33.91 -20.71
CA THR A 34 14.00 -32.60 -21.35
C THR A 34 15.44 -32.32 -21.76
N SER A 35 15.70 -32.24 -23.06
CA SER A 35 17.00 -31.82 -23.56
C SER A 35 17.16 -30.33 -23.27
N PHE A 36 17.83 -29.99 -22.16
CA PHE A 36 18.27 -28.63 -21.90
C PHE A 36 19.24 -28.23 -23.02
N ARG A 37 18.78 -27.42 -23.98
CA ARG A 37 19.71 -26.64 -24.81
C ARG A 37 20.21 -25.51 -23.91
N SER A 38 21.52 -25.26 -23.90
CA SER A 38 22.05 -24.07 -23.23
C SER A 38 21.48 -22.84 -23.94
N ILE A 39 20.55 -22.15 -23.27
CA ILE A 39 20.06 -20.84 -23.70
C ILE A 39 21.01 -19.80 -23.10
N PHE A 40 21.26 -18.71 -23.81
CA PHE A 40 22.04 -17.61 -23.25
C PHE A 40 21.24 -17.00 -22.09
N THR A 41 21.87 -16.94 -20.92
CA THR A 41 21.35 -16.34 -19.69
C THR A 41 22.32 -15.24 -19.32
N VAL A 42 21.82 -14.07 -18.91
CA VAL A 42 22.69 -13.01 -18.39
C VAL A 42 23.47 -13.59 -17.21
N PRO A 43 24.81 -13.49 -17.17
CA PRO A 43 25.57 -14.01 -16.04
C PRO A 43 25.15 -13.31 -14.73
N ALA A 44 25.08 -14.04 -13.62
CA ALA A 44 24.68 -13.48 -12.32
C ALA A 44 25.58 -12.31 -11.87
N GLU A 45 26.83 -12.27 -12.35
CA GLU A 45 27.78 -11.19 -12.06
C GLU A 45 27.42 -9.88 -12.78
N ALA A 46 26.54 -9.90 -13.79
CA ALA A 46 26.06 -8.69 -14.45
C ALA A 46 25.12 -7.86 -13.56
N ASP A 47 24.58 -8.47 -12.50
CA ASP A 47 23.72 -7.81 -11.50
C ASP A 47 24.51 -7.44 -10.23
N ALA A 48 25.84 -7.60 -10.24
CA ALA A 48 26.71 -7.26 -9.13
C ALA A 48 27.33 -5.88 -9.32
N SER A 49 27.05 -4.95 -8.39
CA SER A 49 27.68 -3.64 -8.33
C SER A 49 28.89 -3.62 -7.38
N VAL A 50 29.51 -2.45 -7.24
CA VAL A 50 30.62 -2.24 -6.30
C VAL A 50 30.15 -2.36 -4.85
N PRO A 51 30.93 -2.97 -3.95
CA PRO A 51 30.56 -3.05 -2.53
C PRO A 51 30.62 -1.66 -1.88
N LEU A 52 29.48 -1.22 -1.36
CA LEU A 52 29.32 0.02 -0.60
C LEU A 52 28.98 -0.28 0.86
N ILE A 53 29.29 0.67 1.75
CA ILE A 53 28.87 0.65 3.15
C ILE A 53 27.96 1.86 3.40
N PRO A 54 26.73 1.68 3.90
CA PRO A 54 25.87 2.80 4.24
C PRO A 54 26.53 3.71 5.27
N ASN A 55 26.44 5.03 5.09
CA ASN A 55 27.11 6.01 5.96
C ASN A 55 26.67 5.92 7.42
N ILE A 56 25.45 5.44 7.69
CA ILE A 56 24.95 5.22 9.05
C ILE A 56 25.65 4.08 9.80
N TYR A 57 26.34 3.19 9.08
CA TYR A 57 27.10 2.06 9.62
C TYR A 57 28.61 2.22 9.44
N ASP A 58 29.05 3.21 8.67
CA ASP A 58 30.45 3.45 8.41
C ASP A 58 31.10 4.26 9.53
N SER A 59 32.03 3.64 10.27
CA SER A 59 32.80 4.31 11.32
C SER A 59 33.76 5.38 10.79
N GLU A 60 34.06 5.38 9.48
CA GLU A 60 34.89 6.38 8.81
C GLU A 60 34.07 7.55 8.23
N ALA A 61 32.73 7.47 8.25
CA ALA A 61 31.87 8.53 7.73
C ALA A 61 31.99 9.81 8.56
N ILE A 62 32.14 10.94 7.86
CA ILE A 62 32.22 12.27 8.48
C ILE A 62 30.81 12.69 8.91
N ASN A 63 30.64 13.06 10.17
CA ASN A 63 29.39 13.63 10.63
C ASN A 63 29.27 15.10 10.17
N ALA A 64 28.37 15.38 9.23
CA ALA A 64 28.19 16.71 8.66
C ALA A 64 27.78 17.75 9.72
N GLN A 65 27.01 17.35 10.74
CA GLN A 65 26.67 18.22 11.88
C GLN A 65 27.90 18.73 12.66
N ASP A 66 29.01 17.98 12.68
CA ASP A 66 30.21 18.35 13.41
C ASP A 66 31.06 19.36 12.63
N VAL A 67 31.15 19.19 11.30
CA VAL A 67 32.11 19.93 10.46
C VAL A 67 31.50 21.07 9.64
N CYS A 68 30.23 21.00 9.26
CA CYS A 68 29.62 22.03 8.42
C CYS A 68 29.33 23.31 9.22
N PRO A 69 29.30 24.50 8.57
CA PRO A 69 29.11 25.76 9.27
C PRO A 69 27.65 26.11 9.53
N GLY A 70 26.70 25.48 8.83
CA GLY A 70 25.31 25.93 8.80
C GLY A 70 25.10 27.19 7.95
N TYR A 71 23.91 27.77 8.01
CA TYR A 71 23.54 28.97 7.27
C TYR A 71 23.17 30.15 8.18
N ARG A 72 23.02 31.35 7.62
CA ARG A 72 22.50 32.55 8.30
C ARG A 72 21.47 33.25 7.42
N ALA A 73 20.30 33.52 7.96
CA ALA A 73 19.27 34.29 7.29
C ALA A 73 19.61 35.80 7.27
N SER A 74 19.38 36.43 6.13
CA SER A 74 19.53 37.86 5.88
C SER A 74 18.44 38.34 4.93
N ASN A 75 18.31 39.65 4.73
CA ASN A 75 17.33 40.25 3.81
C ASN A 75 15.90 39.73 4.03
N VAL A 76 15.47 39.58 5.28
CA VAL A 76 14.15 39.03 5.60
C VAL A 76 13.06 40.03 5.20
N VAL A 77 12.19 39.63 4.27
CA VAL A 77 11.06 40.41 3.77
C VAL A 77 9.77 39.75 4.20
N ARG A 78 8.89 40.51 4.87
CA ARG A 78 7.53 40.02 5.17
C ARG A 78 6.66 40.10 3.92
N THR A 79 5.96 39.02 3.62
CA THR A 79 4.94 38.96 2.58
C THR A 79 3.55 39.03 3.22
N PRO A 80 2.46 39.21 2.44
CA PRO A 80 1.10 39.13 2.99
C PRO A 80 0.80 37.79 3.67
N TYR A 81 1.48 36.73 3.25
CA TYR A 81 1.21 35.35 3.63
C TYR A 81 2.37 34.70 4.39
N GLY A 82 3.37 35.46 4.86
CA GLY A 82 4.53 34.91 5.57
C GLY A 82 5.79 35.74 5.39
N LEU A 83 6.89 35.11 4.96
CA LEU A 83 8.16 35.79 4.73
C LEU A 83 9.03 35.10 3.67
N THR A 84 9.97 35.86 3.14
CA THR A 84 11.11 35.34 2.39
C THR A 84 12.42 35.81 3.01
N ALA A 85 13.50 35.06 2.84
CA ALA A 85 14.84 35.44 3.28
C ALA A 85 15.92 34.84 2.38
N LEU A 86 17.11 35.44 2.42
CA LEU A 86 18.32 34.87 1.84
C LEU A 86 19.08 34.12 2.94
N LEU A 87 19.40 32.84 2.74
CA LEU A 87 20.28 32.08 3.63
C LEU A 87 21.67 32.01 3.00
N SER A 88 22.67 32.60 3.65
CA SER A 88 24.07 32.50 3.21
C SER A 88 24.84 31.59 4.15
N ILE A 89 25.82 30.85 3.62
CA ILE A 89 26.65 29.96 4.43
C ILE A 89 27.32 30.72 5.59
N ALA A 90 27.30 30.15 6.80
CA ALA A 90 27.69 30.84 8.02
C ALA A 90 29.21 30.85 8.29
N GLY A 91 29.99 30.19 7.44
CA GLY A 91 31.43 29.99 7.56
C GLY A 91 32.00 29.36 6.29
N ASP A 92 33.17 28.73 6.39
CA ASP A 92 33.79 28.05 5.26
C ASP A 92 33.00 26.79 4.87
N ALA A 93 32.81 26.59 3.56
CA ALA A 93 32.19 25.39 3.01
C ALA A 93 32.90 24.10 3.49
N CYS A 94 32.12 23.14 3.97
CA CYS A 94 32.63 21.86 4.45
C CYS A 94 32.83 20.84 3.32
N ASN A 95 31.99 20.89 2.28
CA ASN A 95 32.01 20.03 1.09
C ASN A 95 32.21 18.55 1.43
N VAL A 96 31.40 18.03 2.37
CA VAL A 96 31.60 16.71 2.97
C VAL A 96 31.14 15.60 2.03
N TYR A 97 29.92 15.73 1.51
CA TYR A 97 29.27 14.74 0.65
C TYR A 97 28.84 15.30 -0.72
N GLY A 98 29.07 16.59 -0.94
CA GLY A 98 28.84 17.33 -2.16
C GLY A 98 29.57 18.67 -2.13
N THR A 99 29.16 19.58 -3.00
CA THR A 99 29.60 20.98 -2.96
C THR A 99 28.54 21.83 -2.24
N ASP A 100 28.91 22.54 -1.18
CA ASP A 100 28.00 23.44 -0.46
C ASP A 100 27.43 24.51 -1.39
N VAL A 101 26.16 24.88 -1.14
CA VAL A 101 25.51 25.97 -1.86
C VAL A 101 25.69 27.28 -1.10
N ASP A 102 26.45 28.23 -1.65
CA ASP A 102 26.79 29.48 -0.96
C ASP A 102 25.57 30.31 -0.53
N SER A 103 24.48 30.25 -1.31
CA SER A 103 23.29 31.07 -1.14
C SER A 103 22.00 30.31 -1.48
N LEU A 104 21.06 30.32 -0.53
CA LEU A 104 19.73 29.71 -0.65
C LEU A 104 18.63 30.76 -0.49
N ASN A 105 17.47 30.53 -1.09
CA ASN A 105 16.23 31.25 -0.82
C ASN A 105 15.41 30.46 0.21
N LEU A 106 14.93 31.15 1.24
CA LEU A 106 13.90 30.67 2.15
C LEU A 106 12.57 31.32 1.77
N THR A 107 11.54 30.50 1.61
CA THR A 107 10.14 30.92 1.46
C THR A 107 9.33 30.29 2.59
N VAL A 108 8.51 31.10 3.26
CA VAL A 108 7.56 30.64 4.29
C VAL A 108 6.19 31.20 3.97
N GLU A 109 5.21 30.33 3.82
CA GLU A 109 3.84 30.68 3.44
C GLU A 109 2.81 30.00 4.35
N TYR A 110 1.93 30.80 4.93
CA TYR A 110 0.66 30.33 5.49
C TYR A 110 -0.30 30.19 4.32
N GLN A 111 -0.58 28.95 3.92
CA GLN A 111 -1.31 28.67 2.68
C GLN A 111 -2.82 28.50 2.90
N SER A 112 -3.25 28.09 4.09
CA SER A 112 -4.66 27.91 4.48
C SER A 112 -4.83 28.15 5.99
N SER A 113 -6.01 27.87 6.56
CA SER A 113 -6.22 27.82 8.02
C SER A 113 -5.52 26.64 8.71
N ASP A 114 -5.03 25.66 7.97
CA ASP A 114 -4.49 24.41 8.52
C ASP A 114 -3.15 23.97 7.90
N ARG A 115 -2.59 24.75 6.97
CA ARG A 115 -1.35 24.44 6.24
C ARG A 115 -0.34 25.58 6.29
N LEU A 116 0.92 25.24 6.61
CA LEU A 116 2.09 26.11 6.54
C LEU A 116 3.16 25.44 5.69
N HIS A 117 3.73 26.19 4.75
CA HIS A 117 4.77 25.74 3.82
C HIS A 117 6.11 26.41 4.16
N VAL A 118 7.20 25.63 4.16
CA VAL A 118 8.58 26.09 4.30
C VAL A 118 9.41 25.49 3.18
N GLU A 119 9.93 26.32 2.31
CA GLU A 119 10.78 25.91 1.18
C GLU A 119 12.16 26.54 1.29
N ILE A 120 13.21 25.73 1.10
CA ILE A 120 14.60 26.16 0.99
C ILE A 120 15.20 25.59 -0.29
N THR A 121 15.63 26.48 -1.19
CA THR A 121 16.15 26.16 -2.52
C THR A 121 17.39 26.99 -2.86
N PRO A 122 18.27 26.55 -3.77
CA PRO A 122 19.38 27.37 -4.27
C PRO A 122 18.91 28.71 -4.88
N THR A 123 19.62 29.81 -4.62
CA THR A 123 19.23 31.14 -5.13
C THR A 123 19.38 31.29 -6.65
N TYR A 124 20.39 30.64 -7.23
CA TYR A 124 20.75 30.82 -8.64
C TYR A 124 20.82 29.45 -9.31
N ILE A 125 19.81 29.06 -10.08
CA ILE A 125 19.89 27.86 -10.93
C ILE A 125 19.86 28.33 -12.38
N ASP A 126 20.95 28.09 -13.08
CA ASP A 126 21.12 28.35 -14.50
C ASP A 126 21.95 27.24 -15.17
N SER A 127 22.23 27.39 -16.46
CA SER A 127 22.98 26.38 -17.22
C SER A 127 24.45 26.22 -16.81
N SER A 128 25.00 27.15 -16.03
CA SER A 128 26.38 27.11 -15.52
C SER A 128 26.54 26.32 -14.21
N ASN A 129 25.43 25.95 -13.57
CA ASN A 129 25.39 25.20 -12.30
C ASN A 129 24.32 24.09 -12.30
N SER A 130 24.20 23.40 -13.45
CA SER A 130 23.26 22.31 -13.73
C SER A 130 23.36 21.07 -12.84
N SER A 131 24.26 21.04 -11.86
CA SER A 131 24.32 19.98 -10.85
C SER A 131 23.17 20.06 -9.83
N TRP A 132 22.37 21.13 -9.85
CA TRP A 132 21.26 21.32 -8.92
C TRP A 132 19.94 20.95 -9.55
N PHE A 133 19.14 20.21 -8.79
CA PHE A 133 17.85 19.73 -9.21
C PHE A 133 16.76 20.22 -8.26
N ILE A 134 15.67 20.73 -8.81
CA ILE A 134 14.43 21.04 -8.09
C ILE A 134 13.32 20.25 -8.75
N LEU A 135 12.58 19.49 -7.95
CA LEU A 135 11.50 18.64 -8.42
C LEU A 135 10.43 19.49 -9.14
N PRO A 136 10.21 19.30 -10.45
CA PRO A 136 9.25 20.09 -11.22
C PRO A 136 7.81 19.93 -10.73
N GLU A 137 7.08 21.03 -10.64
CA GLU A 137 5.68 21.06 -10.15
C GLU A 137 4.70 20.31 -11.07
N VAL A 138 5.05 20.20 -12.36
CA VAL A 138 4.25 19.46 -13.36
C VAL A 138 4.31 17.94 -13.16
N LEU A 139 5.37 17.42 -12.53
CA LEU A 139 5.53 15.99 -12.24
C LEU A 139 4.94 15.63 -10.88
N VAL A 140 5.16 16.48 -9.88
CA VAL A 140 4.59 16.36 -8.53
C VAL A 140 4.04 17.71 -8.13
N GLU A 141 2.72 17.83 -8.02
CA GLU A 141 2.05 19.10 -7.74
C GLU A 141 2.50 19.68 -6.40
N LYS A 142 2.57 21.02 -6.31
CA LYS A 142 2.78 21.75 -5.06
C LYS A 142 1.45 22.29 -4.54
N PRO A 143 1.13 22.12 -3.25
CA PRO A 143 0.10 22.92 -2.60
C PRO A 143 0.36 24.41 -2.80
N SER A 144 -0.70 25.14 -3.17
CA SER A 144 -0.67 26.60 -3.35
C SER A 144 -1.48 27.29 -2.25
N ILE A 145 -1.40 28.63 -2.19
CA ILE A 145 -2.22 29.42 -1.25
C ILE A 145 -3.70 29.30 -1.63
N ASP A 146 -4.54 28.90 -0.68
CA ASP A 146 -5.97 28.72 -0.89
C ASP A 146 -6.65 30.05 -1.29
N ALA A 147 -7.70 29.96 -2.10
CA ALA A 147 -8.38 31.16 -2.62
C ALA A 147 -8.98 32.05 -1.51
N ASP A 148 -9.31 31.48 -0.35
CA ASP A 148 -9.87 32.14 0.83
C ASP A 148 -8.83 32.38 1.95
N ALA A 149 -7.54 32.16 1.67
CA ALA A 149 -6.44 32.28 2.63
C ALA A 149 -6.44 33.62 3.39
N ASN A 150 -6.78 34.74 2.73
CA ASN A 150 -6.86 36.05 3.40
C ASN A 150 -7.85 36.09 4.58
N SER A 151 -8.91 35.30 4.53
CA SER A 151 -9.89 35.17 5.62
C SER A 151 -9.56 34.05 6.61
N THR A 152 -8.82 33.01 6.20
CA THR A 152 -8.62 31.79 6.99
C THR A 152 -7.26 31.73 7.69
N ILE A 153 -6.23 32.42 7.19
CA ILE A 153 -4.90 32.50 7.84
C ILE A 153 -4.95 33.06 9.27
N PRO A 154 -5.81 34.05 9.63
CA PRO A 154 -5.93 34.49 11.01
C PRO A 154 -6.33 33.37 11.99
N ASP A 155 -6.97 32.30 11.49
CA ASP A 155 -7.36 31.13 12.26
C ASP A 155 -6.31 30.00 12.21
N ASN A 156 -5.18 30.21 11.53
CA ASN A 156 -4.13 29.21 11.43
C ASN A 156 -3.41 29.00 12.77
N ASP A 157 -3.50 27.78 13.28
CA ASP A 157 -2.95 27.40 14.58
C ASP A 157 -1.43 27.16 14.55
N LEU A 158 -0.78 27.27 13.38
CA LEU A 158 0.68 27.16 13.25
C LEU A 158 1.35 28.52 13.41
N ASN A 159 2.60 28.52 13.88
CA ASN A 159 3.44 29.71 13.94
C ASN A 159 4.88 29.37 13.60
N PHE A 160 5.44 30.09 12.63
CA PHE A 160 6.84 30.02 12.24
C PHE A 160 7.68 31.03 13.03
N ILE A 161 8.69 30.53 13.74
CA ILE A 161 9.75 31.35 14.36
C ILE A 161 11.11 30.91 13.84
N TRP A 162 12.08 31.83 13.80
CA TRP A 162 13.44 31.54 13.36
C TRP A 162 14.47 32.29 14.17
N SER A 163 15.72 31.80 14.16
CA SER A 163 16.87 32.39 14.84
C SER A 163 18.12 32.23 13.99
N ASN A 164 19.10 33.13 14.19
CA ASN A 164 20.46 33.03 13.66
C ASN A 164 21.48 32.73 14.76
N ASP A 165 21.04 32.30 15.94
CA ASP A 165 21.91 32.00 17.08
C ASP A 165 21.93 30.49 17.37
N PRO A 166 23.08 29.79 17.23
CA PRO A 166 24.36 30.29 16.67
C PRO A 166 24.32 30.44 15.13
N THR A 167 23.46 29.69 14.46
CA THR A 167 23.21 29.64 13.01
C THR A 167 21.71 29.64 12.74
N PHE A 168 21.32 29.73 11.47
CA PHE A 168 19.93 29.66 11.03
C PHE A 168 19.28 28.38 11.55
N SER A 169 18.17 28.57 12.25
CA SER A 169 17.23 27.51 12.64
C SER A 169 15.82 28.06 12.61
N PHE A 170 14.84 27.18 12.47
CA PHE A 170 13.44 27.53 12.56
C PHE A 170 12.67 26.56 13.45
N THR A 171 11.51 27.00 13.92
CA THR A 171 10.61 26.20 14.74
C THR A 171 9.18 26.49 14.34
N ILE A 172 8.39 25.42 14.24
CA ILE A 172 6.95 25.44 14.04
C ILE A 172 6.30 25.13 15.38
N ILE A 173 5.43 26.02 15.85
CA ILE A 173 4.69 25.90 17.11
C ILE A 173 3.21 25.84 16.79
N ARG A 174 2.45 25.00 17.51
CA ARG A 174 0.99 25.12 17.52
C ARG A 174 0.55 26.08 18.63
N GLN A 175 -0.14 27.16 18.25
CA GLN A 175 -0.44 28.30 19.10
C GLN A 175 -1.40 27.94 20.24
N SER A 176 -2.39 27.10 19.96
CA SER A 176 -3.47 26.71 20.87
C SER A 176 -2.97 25.95 22.11
N THR A 177 -1.92 25.15 21.96
CA THR A 177 -1.34 24.37 23.08
C THR A 177 0.07 24.81 23.48
N GLY A 178 0.75 25.61 22.64
CA GLY A 178 2.11 26.11 22.86
C GLY A 178 3.20 25.07 22.58
N ASP A 179 2.87 23.96 21.93
CA ASP A 179 3.78 22.85 21.70
C ASP A 179 4.63 23.04 20.43
N VAL A 180 5.90 22.64 20.53
CA VAL A 180 6.85 22.68 19.43
C VAL A 180 6.63 21.46 18.53
N LEU A 181 6.10 21.65 17.33
CA LEU A 181 5.80 20.57 16.38
C LEU A 181 7.07 20.11 15.64
N PHE A 182 7.87 21.07 15.21
CA PHE A 182 9.09 20.84 14.45
C PHE A 182 10.12 21.90 14.81
N SER A 183 11.37 21.55 15.10
CA SER A 183 12.41 22.52 15.45
C SER A 183 13.80 22.07 15.02
N THR A 184 14.44 22.87 14.17
CA THR A 184 15.84 22.66 13.77
C THR A 184 16.85 23.29 14.73
N THR A 185 16.38 23.88 15.83
CA THR A 185 17.25 24.52 16.83
C THR A 185 18.22 23.52 17.44
N GLY A 186 19.50 23.91 17.54
CA GLY A 186 20.57 23.05 18.05
C GLY A 186 21.20 22.14 16.99
N THR A 187 20.70 22.18 15.76
CA THR A 187 21.29 21.48 14.60
C THR A 187 21.74 22.47 13.54
N LYS A 188 22.58 22.02 12.61
CA LYS A 188 23.04 22.81 11.47
C LYS A 188 22.30 22.34 10.22
N LEU A 189 21.73 23.29 9.50
CA LEU A 189 21.27 23.06 8.13
C LEU A 189 22.49 22.81 7.24
N VAL A 190 22.58 21.62 6.63
CA VAL A 190 23.59 21.28 5.61
C VAL A 190 22.89 21.22 4.27
N PHE A 191 23.43 21.92 3.26
CA PHE A 191 22.83 21.98 1.93
C PHE A 191 23.92 21.98 0.86
N GLU A 192 24.22 20.79 0.35
CA GLU A 192 25.17 20.51 -0.71
C GLU A 192 24.43 20.01 -1.96
N ASN A 193 25.07 20.05 -3.12
CA ASN A 193 24.46 19.64 -4.40
C ASN A 193 24.02 18.16 -4.48
N GLN A 194 24.55 17.29 -3.63
CA GLN A 194 24.20 15.86 -3.53
C GLN A 194 23.98 15.38 -2.09
N PHE A 195 23.84 16.31 -1.15
CA PHE A 195 23.58 15.96 0.25
C PHE A 195 22.91 17.12 0.98
N ILE A 196 21.72 16.88 1.52
CA ILE A 196 21.02 17.83 2.37
C ILE A 196 20.72 17.14 3.69
N GLU A 197 21.05 17.78 4.80
CA GLU A 197 20.75 17.29 6.15
C GLU A 197 20.09 18.37 7.00
N PHE A 198 18.98 18.01 7.63
CA PHE A 198 18.34 18.81 8.66
C PHE A 198 17.64 17.88 9.65
N ALA A 199 17.54 18.30 10.91
CA ALA A 199 16.91 17.51 11.95
C ALA A 199 15.85 18.31 12.69
N SER A 200 14.87 17.61 13.25
CA SER A 200 13.91 18.16 14.19
C SER A 200 14.00 17.46 15.53
N SER A 201 14.00 18.23 16.62
CA SER A 201 13.75 17.67 17.95
C SER A 201 12.34 17.09 18.02
N LEU A 202 12.18 15.96 18.68
CA LEU A 202 10.88 15.34 18.97
C LEU A 202 10.76 15.07 20.47
N PRO A 203 9.55 15.07 21.03
CA PRO A 203 9.36 14.67 22.43
C PRO A 203 9.74 13.19 22.62
N GLU A 204 10.17 12.81 23.83
CA GLU A 204 10.38 11.40 24.12
C GLU A 204 9.10 10.58 23.88
N ASN A 205 9.24 9.40 23.29
CA ASN A 205 8.13 8.47 23.03
C ASN A 205 7.02 9.05 22.12
N TYR A 206 7.41 9.82 21.09
CA TYR A 206 6.50 10.32 20.05
C TYR A 206 5.65 9.23 19.39
N ASN A 207 4.53 9.63 18.78
CA ASN A 207 3.58 8.72 18.15
C ASN A 207 3.56 8.96 16.64
N LEU A 208 4.62 8.54 15.96
CA LEU A 208 4.75 8.70 14.52
C LEU A 208 4.15 7.51 13.74
N TYR A 209 3.44 7.86 12.67
CA TYR A 209 2.83 6.96 11.69
C TYR A 209 3.10 7.48 10.26
N GLY A 210 3.32 6.61 9.29
CA GLY A 210 3.64 7.00 7.89
C GLY A 210 5.06 6.61 7.49
N LEU A 211 5.71 7.42 6.66
CA LEU A 211 7.06 7.18 6.09
C LEU A 211 7.17 5.79 5.47
N GLY A 212 6.51 5.58 4.33
CA GLY A 212 6.50 4.32 3.59
C GLY A 212 7.27 4.40 2.27
N GLU A 213 7.43 3.31 1.53
CA GLU A 213 6.89 1.97 1.83
C GLU A 213 7.87 1.08 2.60
N VAL A 214 7.35 0.33 3.57
CA VAL A 214 8.13 -0.59 4.42
C VAL A 214 7.22 -1.57 5.15
N ILE A 215 7.70 -2.79 5.39
CA ILE A 215 7.03 -3.76 6.26
C ILE A 215 7.45 -3.50 7.71
N HIS A 216 6.56 -2.86 8.48
CA HIS A 216 6.80 -2.49 9.87
C HIS A 216 5.48 -2.40 10.67
N GLY A 217 5.55 -2.34 12.00
CA GLY A 217 4.39 -2.01 12.85
C GLY A 217 3.85 -0.62 12.54
N LEU A 218 2.56 -0.37 12.84
CA LEU A 218 1.91 0.89 12.43
C LEU A 218 2.56 2.12 13.09
N ARG A 219 2.84 2.00 14.40
CA ARG A 219 3.59 3.00 15.15
C ARG A 219 5.08 2.73 15.00
N MET A 220 5.82 3.66 14.40
CA MET A 220 7.20 3.44 13.92
C MET A 220 8.28 3.27 14.99
N GLY A 221 7.94 3.45 16.28
CA GLY A 221 8.93 3.47 17.35
C GLY A 221 9.88 4.67 17.25
N ASN A 222 11.02 4.61 17.95
CA ASN A 222 11.93 5.74 18.11
C ASN A 222 13.43 5.39 17.97
N ASN A 223 13.74 4.27 17.33
CA ASN A 223 15.12 3.85 17.07
C ASN A 223 15.18 3.04 15.77
N PHE A 224 14.95 3.72 14.66
CA PHE A 224 14.75 3.10 13.35
C PHE A 224 15.22 4.06 12.24
N THR A 225 15.60 3.54 11.07
CA THR A 225 15.97 4.37 9.90
C THR A 225 15.08 3.98 8.72
N ARG A 226 14.27 4.92 8.20
CA ARG A 226 13.50 4.73 6.97
C ARG A 226 14.37 5.14 5.79
N THR A 227 14.47 4.30 4.77
CA THR A 227 15.16 4.62 3.53
C THR A 227 14.12 4.70 2.41
N PHE A 228 14.34 5.60 1.46
CA PHE A 228 13.45 5.86 0.33
C PHE A 228 14.28 5.75 -0.94
N TRP A 229 14.09 4.63 -1.61
CA TRP A 229 14.58 4.31 -2.95
C TRP A 229 13.72 3.15 -3.40
N ALA A 230 12.87 3.34 -4.40
CA ALA A 230 12.00 2.30 -4.90
C ALA A 230 12.84 1.08 -5.30
N ALA A 231 12.57 -0.08 -4.72
CA ALA A 231 13.44 -1.26 -4.83
C ALA A 231 12.62 -2.52 -5.09
N ASP A 232 13.02 -3.26 -6.13
CA ASP A 232 12.52 -4.58 -6.44
C ASP A 232 13.16 -5.60 -5.48
N VAL A 233 12.44 -5.93 -4.41
CA VAL A 233 12.89 -6.87 -3.39
C VAL A 233 11.70 -7.49 -2.67
N GLY A 234 11.76 -8.79 -2.38
CA GLY A 234 10.67 -9.53 -1.73
C GLY A 234 10.48 -9.19 -0.25
N ASP A 235 9.71 -8.13 0.04
CA ASP A 235 9.21 -7.71 1.36
C ASP A 235 10.17 -7.92 2.56
N PRO A 236 11.41 -7.41 2.51
CA PRO A 236 12.26 -7.39 3.68
C PRO A 236 11.62 -6.54 4.79
N ILE A 237 11.47 -7.12 5.98
CA ILE A 237 11.04 -6.38 7.16
C ILE A 237 12.04 -5.28 7.44
N ASP A 238 11.54 -4.09 7.78
CA ASP A 238 12.36 -2.97 8.24
C ASP A 238 13.28 -2.32 7.19
N LEU A 239 13.13 -2.64 5.90
CA LEU A 239 13.92 -2.06 4.79
C LEU A 239 13.02 -1.43 3.72
N ASN A 240 13.61 -0.59 2.85
CA ASN A 240 12.88 0.02 1.73
C ASN A 240 12.44 -1.03 0.71
N VAL A 241 11.27 -0.80 0.11
CA VAL A 241 10.67 -1.66 -0.92
C VAL A 241 10.17 -0.80 -2.08
N TYR A 242 8.97 -1.03 -2.62
CA TYR A 242 8.51 -0.54 -3.91
C TYR A 242 8.20 0.96 -4.01
N GLY A 243 7.57 1.56 -2.99
CA GLY A 243 7.11 2.95 -3.02
C GLY A 243 7.85 3.96 -2.12
N ASP A 244 7.62 5.25 -2.37
CA ASP A 244 8.15 6.40 -1.62
C ASP A 244 7.01 7.35 -1.16
N HIS A 245 6.81 7.42 0.15
CA HIS A 245 5.78 8.22 0.83
C HIS A 245 6.36 8.97 2.03
N THR A 246 6.91 10.16 1.78
CA THR A 246 7.57 11.04 2.78
C THR A 246 6.62 11.88 3.64
N PHE A 247 5.45 11.33 3.98
CA PHE A 247 4.51 11.94 4.92
C PHE A 247 4.53 11.20 6.26
N TYR A 248 4.55 11.94 7.36
CA TYR A 248 4.27 11.39 8.68
C TYR A 248 3.20 12.17 9.43
N LEU A 249 2.48 11.46 10.30
CA LEU A 249 1.53 11.96 11.28
C LEU A 249 2.12 11.79 12.69
N ASP A 250 2.03 12.82 13.53
CA ASP A 250 2.31 12.74 14.98
C ASP A 250 1.05 13.09 15.79
N THR A 251 0.77 12.30 16.83
CA THR A 251 -0.34 12.53 17.78
C THR A 251 0.18 12.75 19.19
N ARG A 252 -0.21 13.88 19.80
CA ARG A 252 0.21 14.29 21.14
C ARG A 252 -0.96 14.26 22.11
N TYR A 253 -0.72 13.76 23.31
CA TYR A 253 -1.73 13.60 24.36
C TYR A 253 -1.53 14.61 25.48
N TYR A 254 -2.64 15.15 25.96
CA TYR A 254 -2.69 16.07 27.08
C TYR A 254 -3.67 15.53 28.11
N GLU A 255 -3.21 15.38 29.35
CA GLU A 255 -4.06 15.05 30.48
C GLU A 255 -4.92 16.27 30.84
N VAL A 256 -6.21 16.02 31.08
CA VAL A 256 -7.18 17.04 31.46
C VAL A 256 -7.29 17.07 32.98
N ASP A 257 -7.00 18.22 33.59
CA ASP A 257 -7.28 18.43 35.01
C ASP A 257 -8.80 18.50 35.23
N GLU A 258 -9.36 17.53 35.95
CA GLU A 258 -10.81 17.39 36.15
C GLU A 258 -11.46 18.62 36.83
N THR A 259 -10.70 19.42 37.58
CA THR A 259 -11.24 20.55 38.34
C THR A 259 -11.17 21.86 37.56
N THR A 260 -10.08 22.07 36.82
CA THR A 260 -9.77 23.34 36.14
C THR A 260 -9.97 23.28 34.64
N GLY A 261 -10.01 22.08 34.04
CA GLY A 261 -10.02 21.87 32.60
C GLY A 261 -8.68 22.17 31.92
N ASN A 262 -7.63 22.45 32.68
CA ASN A 262 -6.31 22.74 32.14
C ASN A 262 -5.69 21.49 31.49
N LEU A 263 -4.98 21.71 30.39
CA LEU A 263 -4.30 20.66 29.63
C LEU A 263 -2.82 20.59 30.02
N THR A 264 -2.35 19.39 30.38
CA THR A 264 -0.93 19.14 30.67
C THR A 264 -0.39 18.11 29.70
N TYR A 265 0.68 18.43 28.96
CA TYR A 265 1.27 17.49 28.02
C TYR A 265 1.72 16.20 28.72
N ALA A 266 1.31 15.05 28.18
CA ALA A 266 1.57 13.73 28.73
C ALA A 266 2.39 12.90 27.72
N ALA A 267 3.72 13.04 27.76
CA ALA A 267 4.64 12.26 26.90
C ALA A 267 4.44 10.74 27.04
N ASN A 268 4.07 10.28 28.25
CA ASN A 268 3.74 8.89 28.54
C ASN A 268 2.32 8.78 29.11
N ALA A 269 1.33 9.00 28.26
CA ALA A 269 -0.09 8.91 28.59
C ALA A 269 -0.50 7.45 28.91
N THR A 270 -0.19 7.00 30.13
CA THR A 270 -0.36 5.61 30.58
C THR A 270 -1.37 5.46 31.71
N ASN A 271 -1.91 6.56 32.23
CA ASN A 271 -2.88 6.55 33.32
C ASN A 271 -4.28 6.23 32.78
N ALA A 272 -4.69 4.96 32.86
CA ALA A 272 -5.97 4.49 32.32
C ALA A 272 -7.23 5.12 32.95
N THR A 273 -7.11 5.85 34.08
CA THR A 273 -8.24 6.53 34.73
C THR A 273 -8.28 8.03 34.47
N ALA A 274 -7.27 8.59 33.81
CA ALA A 274 -7.24 10.01 33.49
C ALA A 274 -8.02 10.28 32.19
N ASP A 275 -8.60 11.48 32.10
CA ASP A 275 -9.12 11.99 30.84
C ASP A 275 -8.01 12.63 30.02
N TYR A 276 -7.98 12.30 28.73
CA TYR A 276 -7.03 12.84 27.77
C TYR A 276 -7.75 13.55 26.62
N VAL A 277 -7.07 14.55 26.07
CA VAL A 277 -7.36 15.14 24.77
C VAL A 277 -6.12 15.01 23.90
N SER A 278 -6.30 14.63 22.64
CA SER A 278 -5.21 14.52 21.67
C SER A 278 -5.21 15.66 20.66
N TYR A 279 -4.01 15.98 20.17
CA TYR A 279 -3.80 16.89 19.04
C TYR A 279 -2.86 16.25 18.01
N SER A 280 -3.28 16.18 16.75
CA SER A 280 -2.48 15.62 15.66
C SER A 280 -1.91 16.69 14.73
N HIS A 281 -0.76 16.42 14.14
CA HIS A 281 -0.20 17.20 13.03
C HIS A 281 0.50 16.28 12.02
N GLY A 282 0.67 16.77 10.81
CA GLY A 282 1.36 16.05 9.73
C GLY A 282 2.50 16.87 9.14
N VAL A 283 3.51 16.18 8.63
CA VAL A 283 4.63 16.78 7.90
C VAL A 283 4.86 15.99 6.61
N TYR A 284 4.86 16.69 5.48
CA TYR A 284 5.19 16.15 4.17
C TYR A 284 6.46 16.81 3.65
N MET A 285 7.43 16.00 3.19
CA MET A 285 8.63 16.50 2.49
C MET A 285 8.54 16.15 1.01
N ARG A 286 8.29 17.16 0.16
CA ARG A 286 8.21 16.95 -1.30
C ARG A 286 9.62 16.84 -1.90
N ASN A 287 10.11 15.62 -2.06
CA ASN A 287 11.41 15.33 -2.70
C ASN A 287 11.38 13.90 -3.30
N SER A 288 11.89 13.74 -4.53
CA SER A 288 11.94 12.47 -5.27
C SER A 288 13.29 11.76 -5.23
N HIS A 289 14.32 12.39 -4.64
CA HIS A 289 15.65 11.79 -4.54
C HIS A 289 15.67 10.63 -3.56
N GLY A 290 16.66 9.74 -3.76
CA GLY A 290 17.07 8.81 -2.71
C GLY A 290 17.32 9.56 -1.39
N GLN A 291 16.73 9.06 -0.31
CA GLN A 291 16.81 9.72 0.99
C GLN A 291 16.64 8.73 2.15
N GLU A 292 16.98 9.14 3.36
CA GLU A 292 16.72 8.40 4.57
C GLU A 292 16.35 9.33 5.75
N VAL A 293 15.53 8.79 6.63
CA VAL A 293 14.98 9.45 7.81
C VAL A 293 15.34 8.64 9.04
N LEU A 294 16.24 9.20 9.85
CA LEU A 294 16.74 8.60 11.06
C LEU A 294 15.86 9.02 12.23
N MET A 295 15.11 8.08 12.78
CA MET A 295 14.30 8.25 13.99
C MET A 295 15.09 7.81 15.21
N ARG A 296 15.31 8.72 16.15
CA ARG A 296 16.00 8.49 17.44
C ARG A 296 15.10 8.90 18.60
N PRO A 297 15.42 8.56 19.87
CA PRO A 297 14.49 8.74 20.99
C PRO A 297 13.93 10.15 21.17
N SER A 298 14.66 11.18 20.73
CA SER A 298 14.31 12.60 20.89
C SER A 298 14.52 13.44 19.62
N ASN A 299 14.73 12.82 18.46
CA ASN A 299 14.85 13.56 17.20
C ASN A 299 14.48 12.72 15.96
N ILE A 300 14.25 13.42 14.86
CA ILE A 300 14.14 12.89 13.51
C ILE A 300 15.11 13.66 12.62
N THR A 301 15.95 12.97 11.85
CA THR A 301 16.95 13.59 10.96
C THR A 301 16.68 13.14 9.53
N TRP A 302 16.53 14.11 8.63
CA TRP A 302 16.36 13.89 7.20
C TRP A 302 17.70 14.02 6.51
N ARG A 303 18.02 13.06 5.64
CA ARG A 303 19.21 13.05 4.79
C ARG A 303 18.80 12.69 3.38
N THR A 304 18.99 13.59 2.44
CA THR A 304 18.62 13.35 1.03
C THR A 304 19.81 13.55 0.11
N LEU A 305 19.84 12.75 -0.95
CA LEU A 305 20.88 12.73 -1.96
C LEU A 305 20.79 13.88 -2.99
N GLY A 306 19.86 14.82 -2.78
CA GLY A 306 19.70 16.03 -3.59
C GLY A 306 18.32 16.67 -3.42
N GLY A 307 17.94 17.53 -4.36
CA GLY A 307 16.65 18.19 -4.35
C GLY A 307 16.59 19.46 -3.49
N SER A 308 15.52 19.59 -2.72
CA SER A 308 15.22 20.75 -1.87
C SER A 308 14.66 20.34 -0.52
N ILE A 309 14.62 21.30 0.41
CA ILE A 309 13.78 21.18 1.61
C ILE A 309 12.46 21.85 1.28
N ASP A 310 11.44 21.05 0.97
CA ASP A 310 10.11 21.49 0.56
C ASP A 310 9.07 20.88 1.52
N LEU A 311 8.87 21.55 2.66
CA LEU A 311 8.13 21.03 3.81
C LEU A 311 6.74 21.64 3.92
N TYR A 312 5.74 20.78 4.08
CA TYR A 312 4.37 21.18 4.36
C TYR A 312 3.94 20.66 5.74
N PHE A 313 3.49 21.57 6.59
CA PHE A 313 2.99 21.31 7.93
C PHE A 313 1.47 21.41 7.93
N TYR A 314 0.82 20.37 8.44
CA TYR A 314 -0.63 20.26 8.53
C TYR A 314 -1.05 20.21 10.00
N VAL A 315 -1.98 21.06 10.42
CA VAL A 315 -2.51 21.06 11.79
C VAL A 315 -3.98 20.65 11.81
N GLY A 316 -4.33 19.70 12.66
CA GLY A 316 -5.71 19.43 13.05
C GLY A 316 -5.81 19.44 14.57
N PRO A 317 -7.01 19.43 15.16
CA PRO A 317 -7.13 18.72 16.42
C PRO A 317 -7.01 17.19 16.17
N THR A 318 -7.54 16.66 15.06
CA THR A 318 -7.65 15.20 14.83
C THR A 318 -6.84 14.71 13.63
N GLN A 319 -6.54 13.40 13.60
CA GLN A 319 -5.88 12.75 12.47
C GLN A 319 -6.68 12.89 11.16
N ASP A 320 -8.00 12.68 11.20
CA ASP A 320 -8.87 12.79 10.03
C ASP A 320 -8.71 14.15 9.32
N LYS A 321 -8.67 15.25 10.07
CA LYS A 321 -8.47 16.59 9.52
C LYS A 321 -7.09 16.76 8.87
N VAL A 322 -6.04 16.28 9.52
CA VAL A 322 -4.67 16.34 8.98
C VAL A 322 -4.57 15.56 7.68
N THR A 323 -5.12 14.35 7.63
CA THR A 323 -5.05 13.47 6.46
C THR A 323 -5.88 14.01 5.30
N LYS A 324 -7.07 14.57 5.58
CA LYS A 324 -7.88 15.25 4.57
C LYS A 324 -7.17 16.47 3.99
N ALA A 325 -6.58 17.31 4.83
CA ALA A 325 -5.83 18.48 4.38
C ALA A 325 -4.62 18.08 3.51
N TYR A 326 -3.91 17.02 3.87
CA TYR A 326 -2.84 16.45 3.04
C TYR A 326 -3.37 15.96 1.68
N GLN A 327 -4.44 15.15 1.69
CA GLN A 327 -5.03 14.61 0.46
C GLN A 327 -5.59 15.69 -0.47
N THR A 328 -6.34 16.65 0.04
CA THR A 328 -6.99 17.66 -0.80
C THR A 328 -6.02 18.70 -1.35
N SER A 329 -4.86 18.89 -0.73
CA SER A 329 -3.91 19.96 -1.11
C SER A 329 -2.64 19.48 -1.80
N ALA A 330 -2.12 18.30 -1.46
CA ALA A 330 -0.81 17.83 -1.94
C ALA A 330 -0.89 16.65 -2.90
N ILE A 331 -1.64 15.61 -2.54
CA ILE A 331 -1.58 14.31 -3.25
C ILE A 331 -2.82 14.01 -4.10
N GLY A 332 -3.88 14.79 -3.94
CA GLY A 332 -5.18 14.57 -4.57
C GLY A 332 -5.99 13.48 -3.89
N LEU A 333 -7.29 13.48 -4.18
CA LEU A 333 -8.22 12.50 -3.63
C LEU A 333 -8.10 11.15 -4.37
N PRO A 334 -8.28 10.01 -3.68
CA PRO A 334 -8.15 8.70 -4.30
C PRO A 334 -9.16 8.46 -5.42
N ALA A 335 -8.79 7.66 -6.43
CA ALA A 335 -9.70 7.25 -7.49
C ALA A 335 -10.88 6.45 -6.95
N MET A 336 -12.10 6.81 -7.37
CA MET A 336 -13.27 5.96 -7.15
C MET A 336 -13.12 4.69 -7.98
N GLN A 337 -13.45 3.55 -7.39
CA GLN A 337 -13.29 2.24 -8.01
C GLN A 337 -14.60 1.76 -8.64
N GLN A 338 -14.52 0.87 -9.63
CA GLN A 338 -15.72 0.15 -10.10
C GLN A 338 -16.17 -0.86 -9.05
N TYR A 339 -17.47 -1.11 -8.94
CA TYR A 339 -18.05 -1.96 -7.88
C TYR A 339 -17.51 -3.40 -7.92
N PHE A 340 -17.19 -3.94 -9.11
CA PHE A 340 -16.64 -5.29 -9.26
C PHE A 340 -15.25 -5.44 -8.62
N THR A 341 -14.49 -4.36 -8.49
CA THR A 341 -13.12 -4.40 -7.95
C THR A 341 -13.08 -4.73 -6.45
N PHE A 342 -14.23 -4.68 -5.77
CA PHE A 342 -14.36 -5.06 -4.36
C PHE A 342 -14.66 -6.56 -4.17
N GLY A 343 -14.88 -7.32 -5.25
CA GLY A 343 -15.03 -8.76 -5.18
C GLY A 343 -13.73 -9.48 -4.77
N TYR A 344 -13.74 -10.81 -4.85
CA TYR A 344 -12.55 -11.63 -4.66
C TYR A 344 -11.77 -11.84 -5.97
N HIS A 345 -10.44 -11.83 -5.87
CA HIS A 345 -9.50 -11.95 -6.99
C HIS A 345 -8.64 -13.21 -6.84
N GLN A 346 -8.51 -14.00 -7.93
CA GLN A 346 -7.59 -15.13 -7.99
C GLN A 346 -6.49 -14.89 -9.03
N CYS A 347 -5.25 -15.09 -8.61
CA CYS A 347 -4.05 -15.02 -9.45
C CYS A 347 -3.08 -16.17 -9.12
N ARG A 348 -2.07 -16.37 -9.97
CA ARG A 348 -0.87 -17.16 -9.74
C ARG A 348 0.15 -16.84 -10.83
N TRP A 349 1.43 -16.79 -10.46
CA TRP A 349 2.53 -16.99 -11.40
C TRP A 349 2.67 -18.48 -11.73
N GLY A 350 2.42 -18.86 -12.99
CA GLY A 350 2.51 -20.23 -13.50
C GLY A 350 1.19 -20.87 -13.94
N TYR A 351 0.15 -20.09 -14.27
CA TYR A 351 -1.00 -20.67 -14.99
C TYR A 351 -0.62 -20.94 -16.45
N ALA A 352 -0.80 -22.17 -16.91
CA ALA A 352 -0.15 -22.66 -18.12
C ALA A 352 -0.88 -22.34 -19.44
N ASN A 353 -2.20 -22.08 -19.41
CA ASN A 353 -3.03 -21.80 -20.60
C ASN A 353 -4.48 -21.44 -20.21
N TRP A 354 -5.28 -21.03 -21.21
CA TRP A 354 -6.72 -20.76 -21.07
C TRP A 354 -7.54 -21.93 -20.49
N THR A 355 -7.18 -23.19 -20.81
CA THR A 355 -7.91 -24.36 -20.30
C THR A 355 -7.75 -24.50 -18.80
N GLN A 356 -6.53 -24.30 -18.28
CA GLN A 356 -6.29 -24.31 -16.84
C GLN A 356 -7.07 -23.20 -16.12
N LEU A 357 -7.11 -21.98 -16.67
CA LEU A 357 -7.92 -20.90 -16.10
C LEU A 357 -9.41 -21.25 -16.08
N GLN A 358 -9.93 -21.87 -17.14
CA GLN A 358 -11.30 -22.37 -17.20
C GLN A 358 -11.58 -23.42 -16.11
N GLU A 359 -10.63 -24.30 -15.82
CA GLU A 359 -10.72 -25.27 -14.73
C GLU A 359 -10.71 -24.60 -13.35
N VAL A 360 -9.86 -23.59 -13.15
CA VAL A 360 -9.82 -22.80 -11.90
C VAL A 360 -11.18 -22.15 -11.66
N VAL A 361 -11.71 -21.40 -12.64
CA VAL A 361 -13.05 -20.77 -12.57
C VAL A 361 -14.13 -21.82 -12.29
N GLY A 362 -14.05 -22.97 -12.98
CA GLY A 362 -14.98 -24.09 -12.78
C GLY A 362 -14.95 -24.67 -11.36
N LYS A 363 -13.76 -24.77 -10.75
CA LYS A 363 -13.59 -25.24 -9.37
C LYS A 363 -14.18 -24.25 -8.36
N PHE A 364 -13.96 -22.94 -8.51
CA PHE A 364 -14.60 -21.93 -7.65
C PHE A 364 -16.12 -22.11 -7.63
N LYS A 365 -16.73 -22.22 -8.81
CA LYS A 365 -18.16 -22.48 -8.97
C LYS A 365 -18.58 -23.81 -8.33
N ALA A 366 -17.83 -24.89 -8.54
CA ALA A 366 -18.15 -26.21 -8.01
C ALA A 366 -18.11 -26.27 -6.47
N PHE A 367 -17.24 -25.48 -5.84
CA PHE A 367 -17.10 -25.38 -4.38
C PHE A 367 -17.95 -24.25 -3.76
N GLY A 368 -18.74 -23.53 -4.57
CA GLY A 368 -19.59 -22.44 -4.10
C GLY A 368 -18.80 -21.29 -3.46
N ILE A 369 -17.60 -21.00 -3.97
CA ILE A 369 -16.76 -19.89 -3.50
C ILE A 369 -16.93 -18.73 -4.49
N PRO A 370 -17.35 -17.53 -4.05
CA PRO A 370 -17.41 -16.35 -4.91
C PRO A 370 -16.08 -16.07 -5.61
N LEU A 371 -16.14 -15.76 -6.91
CA LEU A 371 -14.99 -15.38 -7.71
C LEU A 371 -15.42 -14.26 -8.65
N GLU A 372 -14.87 -13.07 -8.44
CA GLU A 372 -15.20 -11.90 -9.26
C GLU A 372 -14.17 -11.69 -10.37
N ASN A 373 -12.89 -11.88 -10.06
CA ASN A 373 -11.79 -11.51 -10.93
C ASN A 373 -10.80 -12.67 -11.10
N ILE A 374 -10.44 -13.00 -12.35
CA ILE A 374 -9.35 -13.93 -12.67
C ILE A 374 -8.19 -13.15 -13.30
N TRP A 375 -6.98 -13.48 -12.89
CA TRP A 375 -5.77 -12.78 -13.27
C TRP A 375 -4.79 -13.73 -13.95
N THR A 376 -3.94 -13.17 -14.80
CA THR A 376 -2.78 -13.87 -15.38
C THR A 376 -1.54 -13.05 -15.12
N ASP A 377 -0.53 -13.75 -14.60
CA ASP A 377 0.85 -13.30 -14.57
C ASP A 377 1.49 -13.41 -15.97
N ILE A 378 2.79 -13.16 -16.09
CA ILE A 378 3.56 -13.06 -17.34
C ILE A 378 3.52 -14.32 -18.22
N ASP A 379 3.00 -15.46 -17.72
CA ASP A 379 2.90 -16.72 -18.46
C ASP A 379 2.02 -16.64 -19.71
N TYR A 380 1.09 -15.67 -19.77
CA TYR A 380 0.27 -15.48 -20.96
C TYR A 380 1.05 -14.91 -22.14
N MET A 381 2.16 -14.23 -21.86
CA MET A 381 2.91 -13.46 -22.83
C MET A 381 3.78 -14.37 -23.72
N ASN A 382 3.94 -13.98 -24.98
CA ASN A 382 4.86 -14.63 -25.90
C ASN A 382 6.30 -14.31 -25.49
N GLN A 383 6.98 -15.24 -24.80
CA GLN A 383 8.34 -15.02 -24.27
C GLN A 383 8.42 -13.78 -23.36
N TYR A 384 7.42 -13.57 -22.51
CA TYR A 384 7.36 -12.44 -21.56
C TYR A 384 7.35 -11.05 -22.21
N ARG A 385 6.97 -10.96 -23.50
CA ARG A 385 6.85 -9.69 -24.22
C ARG A 385 5.49 -9.05 -23.95
N ASP A 386 5.49 -7.81 -23.48
CA ASP A 386 4.27 -7.03 -23.33
C ASP A 386 3.48 -6.96 -24.64
N PHE A 387 2.15 -6.84 -24.51
CA PHE A 387 1.20 -6.67 -25.62
C PHE A 387 1.15 -7.83 -26.64
N GLU A 388 1.78 -8.98 -26.36
CA GLU A 388 1.73 -10.18 -27.19
C GLU A 388 1.43 -11.44 -26.37
N ASN A 389 0.37 -12.17 -26.72
CA ASN A 389 0.09 -13.47 -26.10
C ASN A 389 0.85 -14.61 -26.79
N ASP A 390 1.29 -15.62 -26.05
CA ASP A 390 1.77 -16.88 -26.63
C ASP A 390 0.61 -17.58 -27.35
N GLN A 391 0.73 -17.72 -28.67
CA GLN A 391 -0.36 -18.28 -29.48
C GLN A 391 -0.56 -19.79 -29.34
N ASN A 392 0.34 -20.51 -28.65
CA ASN A 392 0.23 -21.94 -28.40
C ASN A 392 -0.50 -22.26 -27.08
N THR A 393 -0.32 -21.43 -26.07
CA THR A 393 -0.88 -21.62 -24.72
C THR A 393 -2.00 -20.62 -24.39
N PHE A 394 -1.91 -19.41 -24.94
CA PHE A 394 -2.84 -18.31 -24.72
C PHE A 394 -3.32 -17.67 -26.03
N SER A 395 -3.70 -18.50 -27.00
CA SER A 395 -4.18 -18.03 -28.32
C SER A 395 -5.32 -17.01 -28.22
N TYR A 396 -5.33 -16.03 -29.13
CA TYR A 396 -6.40 -15.01 -29.13
C TYR A 396 -7.79 -15.61 -29.37
N SER A 397 -7.88 -16.67 -30.18
CA SER A 397 -9.16 -17.32 -30.50
C SER A 397 -9.79 -18.06 -29.32
N GLU A 398 -8.97 -18.72 -28.49
CA GLU A 398 -9.47 -19.38 -27.28
C GLU A 398 -9.71 -18.37 -26.17
N GLY A 399 -8.83 -17.36 -26.05
CA GLY A 399 -9.02 -16.24 -25.12
C GLY A 399 -10.34 -15.53 -25.35
N ALA A 400 -10.70 -15.22 -26.60
CA ALA A 400 -11.99 -14.61 -26.92
C ALA A 400 -13.19 -15.45 -26.45
N GLN A 401 -13.12 -16.79 -26.55
CA GLN A 401 -14.18 -17.68 -26.09
C GLN A 401 -14.26 -17.73 -24.56
N PHE A 402 -13.11 -17.88 -23.89
CA PHE A 402 -13.01 -17.91 -22.44
C PHE A 402 -13.50 -16.59 -21.82
N LEU A 403 -13.00 -15.46 -22.31
CA LEU A 403 -13.33 -14.13 -21.79
C LEU A 403 -14.79 -13.77 -22.05
N GLN A 404 -15.34 -14.13 -23.21
CA GLN A 404 -16.79 -13.97 -23.46
C GLN A 404 -17.60 -14.73 -22.39
N GLN A 405 -17.28 -15.99 -22.11
CA GLN A 405 -17.99 -16.78 -21.10
C GLN A 405 -17.80 -16.20 -19.69
N LEU A 406 -16.60 -15.71 -19.37
CA LEU A 406 -16.28 -15.06 -18.10
C LEU A 406 -17.15 -13.80 -17.89
N HIS A 407 -17.23 -12.92 -18.90
CA HIS A 407 -18.02 -11.69 -18.87
C HIS A 407 -19.54 -11.94 -18.84
N GLU A 408 -20.01 -12.97 -19.56
CA GLU A 408 -21.41 -13.42 -19.52
C GLU A 408 -21.81 -13.87 -18.10
N ASN A 409 -20.89 -14.50 -17.37
CA ASN A 409 -21.08 -14.87 -15.96
C ASN A 409 -20.94 -13.69 -14.98
N GLY A 410 -20.56 -12.50 -15.44
CA GLY A 410 -20.35 -11.33 -14.59
C GLY A 410 -19.03 -11.32 -13.83
N GLN A 411 -18.04 -12.03 -14.36
CA GLN A 411 -16.68 -12.06 -13.85
C GLN A 411 -15.77 -11.25 -14.80
N HIS A 412 -14.57 -10.90 -14.35
CA HIS A 412 -13.67 -9.96 -15.03
C HIS A 412 -12.25 -10.51 -15.13
N TYR A 413 -11.49 -10.02 -16.11
CA TYR A 413 -10.12 -10.45 -16.41
C TYR A 413 -9.11 -9.32 -16.28
N ILE A 414 -8.02 -9.57 -15.55
CA ILE A 414 -6.96 -8.59 -15.30
C ILE A 414 -5.59 -9.22 -15.58
N PRO A 415 -4.93 -8.88 -16.69
CA PRO A 415 -3.57 -9.29 -16.97
C PRO A 415 -2.53 -8.34 -16.35
N ILE A 416 -1.35 -8.89 -16.05
CA ILE A 416 -0.12 -8.13 -15.79
C ILE A 416 0.40 -7.47 -17.08
N VAL A 417 1.04 -6.32 -16.95
CA VAL A 417 1.88 -5.66 -17.96
C VAL A 417 3.09 -5.09 -17.22
N ASP A 418 4.28 -5.39 -17.72
CA ASP A 418 5.52 -4.93 -17.11
C ASP A 418 5.90 -3.52 -17.58
N SER A 419 6.90 -2.93 -16.92
CA SER A 419 7.40 -1.60 -17.26
C SER A 419 8.37 -1.57 -18.44
N ALA A 420 8.95 -2.71 -18.81
CA ALA A 420 10.13 -2.81 -19.67
C ALA A 420 9.81 -3.53 -20.99
N ILE A 421 10.23 -2.93 -22.11
CA ILE A 421 9.86 -3.40 -23.46
C ILE A 421 11.01 -4.16 -24.10
N TYR A 422 10.74 -5.37 -24.57
CA TYR A 422 11.70 -6.23 -25.25
C TYR A 422 12.36 -5.53 -26.45
N VAL A 423 13.67 -5.75 -26.62
CA VAL A 423 14.43 -5.27 -27.78
C VAL A 423 14.69 -6.43 -28.73
N PRO A 424 14.19 -6.40 -29.98
CA PRO A 424 14.37 -7.49 -30.93
C PRO A 424 15.82 -7.59 -31.42
N ASN A 425 16.24 -8.81 -31.74
CA ASN A 425 17.55 -9.05 -32.34
C ASN A 425 17.59 -8.43 -33.75
N PRO A 426 18.45 -7.42 -34.00
CA PRO A 426 18.46 -6.69 -35.27
C PRO A 426 18.91 -7.55 -36.46
N GLU A 427 19.55 -8.69 -36.22
CA GLU A 427 19.97 -9.64 -37.26
C GLU A 427 18.92 -10.73 -37.54
N ASN A 428 17.81 -10.78 -36.79
CA ASN A 428 16.75 -11.76 -36.92
C ASN A 428 15.41 -11.10 -37.31
N ALA A 429 15.12 -11.05 -38.62
CA ALA A 429 13.86 -10.47 -39.11
C ALA A 429 12.58 -11.19 -38.61
N SER A 430 12.68 -12.44 -38.17
CA SER A 430 11.56 -13.18 -37.57
C SER A 430 11.33 -12.83 -36.09
N ASP A 431 12.22 -12.04 -35.50
CA ASP A 431 12.11 -11.53 -34.13
C ASP A 431 11.54 -10.11 -34.06
N ALA A 432 11.05 -9.57 -35.18
CA ALA A 432 10.48 -8.23 -35.24
C ALA A 432 9.38 -8.04 -34.19
N TYR A 433 9.39 -6.88 -33.52
CA TYR A 433 8.51 -6.62 -32.39
C TYR A 433 7.93 -5.21 -32.50
N GLY A 434 6.65 -5.15 -32.86
CA GLY A 434 5.96 -3.91 -33.21
C GLY A 434 5.92 -2.85 -32.10
N PRO A 435 5.64 -3.20 -30.83
CA PRO A 435 5.66 -2.25 -29.73
C PRO A 435 7.00 -1.51 -29.58
N PHE A 436 8.12 -2.23 -29.69
CA PHE A 436 9.46 -1.62 -29.70
C PHE A 436 9.66 -0.69 -30.89
N ASP A 437 9.37 -1.15 -32.11
CA ASP A 437 9.58 -0.36 -33.33
C ASP A 437 8.80 0.96 -33.30
N ARG A 438 7.55 0.92 -32.81
CA ARG A 438 6.70 2.12 -32.68
C ARG A 438 7.20 3.06 -31.59
N GLY A 439 7.60 2.54 -30.42
CA GLY A 439 8.13 3.37 -29.34
C GLY A 439 9.45 4.04 -29.71
N ASN A 440 10.34 3.30 -30.39
CA ASN A 440 11.60 3.85 -30.86
C ASN A 440 11.41 4.92 -31.95
N ALA A 441 10.37 4.79 -32.80
CA ALA A 441 10.04 5.79 -33.81
C ALA A 441 9.49 7.10 -33.23
N THR A 442 9.10 7.11 -31.96
CA THR A 442 8.50 8.27 -31.27
C THR A 442 9.34 8.76 -30.09
N ASP A 443 10.61 8.37 -30.01
CA ASP A 443 11.53 8.75 -28.95
C ASP A 443 10.99 8.41 -27.54
N SER A 444 10.29 7.27 -27.41
CA SER A 444 9.56 6.90 -26.20
C SER A 444 10.41 6.32 -25.08
N PHE A 445 11.71 6.05 -25.30
CA PHE A 445 12.55 5.28 -24.38
C PHE A 445 13.72 6.07 -23.80
N MET A 446 14.18 5.70 -22.60
CA MET A 446 15.35 6.30 -21.96
C MET A 446 16.63 6.08 -22.76
N LEU A 447 17.61 6.98 -22.55
CA LEU A 447 18.89 7.01 -23.25
C LEU A 447 20.05 6.75 -22.30
N ASN A 448 21.19 6.36 -22.85
CA ASN A 448 22.49 6.44 -22.21
C ASN A 448 23.02 7.89 -22.23
N PRO A 449 24.03 8.23 -21.42
CA PRO A 449 24.66 9.55 -21.43
C PRO A 449 25.23 10.00 -22.80
N ASP A 450 25.53 9.06 -23.71
CA ASP A 450 26.02 9.34 -25.06
C ASP A 450 24.90 9.54 -26.10
N GLY A 451 23.63 9.43 -25.69
CA GLY A 451 22.44 9.56 -26.52
C GLY A 451 22.00 8.28 -27.24
N SER A 452 22.68 7.14 -27.04
CA SER A 452 22.17 5.83 -27.49
C SER A 452 21.02 5.34 -26.60
N LEU A 453 20.23 4.36 -27.05
CA LEU A 453 19.17 3.78 -26.20
C LEU A 453 19.77 3.09 -24.97
N TYR A 454 19.19 3.34 -23.80
CA TYR A 454 19.51 2.59 -22.59
C TYR A 454 18.93 1.18 -22.69
N ILE A 455 19.78 0.14 -22.60
CA ILE A 455 19.37 -1.26 -22.70
C ILE A 455 19.70 -2.00 -21.41
N GLY A 456 18.68 -2.31 -20.60
CA GLY A 456 18.79 -3.16 -19.42
C GLY A 456 18.36 -4.60 -19.71
N SER A 457 17.89 -5.31 -18.69
CA SER A 457 17.34 -6.65 -18.83
C SER A 457 16.21 -6.90 -17.84
N VAL A 458 15.09 -7.50 -18.27
CA VAL A 458 14.01 -7.99 -17.38
C VAL A 458 13.57 -9.38 -17.89
N TRP A 459 12.31 -9.79 -17.69
CA TRP A 459 11.77 -11.10 -18.04
C TRP A 459 11.96 -11.50 -19.51
N PRO A 460 11.69 -10.64 -20.52
CA PRO A 460 11.87 -11.02 -21.92
C PRO A 460 13.33 -10.97 -22.40
N GLY A 461 14.27 -10.67 -21.51
CA GLY A 461 15.67 -10.47 -21.81
C GLY A 461 16.03 -9.00 -21.93
N TYR A 462 16.79 -8.60 -22.97
CA TYR A 462 17.20 -7.21 -23.12
C TYR A 462 15.99 -6.30 -23.40
N THR A 463 15.92 -5.21 -22.66
CA THR A 463 14.76 -4.31 -22.63
C THR A 463 15.16 -2.83 -22.70
N VAL A 464 14.27 -2.02 -23.25
CA VAL A 464 14.25 -0.56 -23.12
C VAL A 464 13.17 -0.15 -22.13
N PHE A 465 13.33 1.04 -21.55
CA PHE A 465 12.43 1.56 -20.52
C PHE A 465 11.75 2.84 -21.02
N PRO A 466 10.41 2.93 -20.98
CA PRO A 466 9.69 4.14 -21.39
C PRO A 466 10.09 5.39 -20.60
N ASP A 467 10.25 6.50 -21.30
CA ASP A 467 10.68 7.79 -20.75
C ASP A 467 9.50 8.74 -20.53
N TRP A 468 8.74 8.50 -19.45
CA TRP A 468 7.60 9.36 -19.09
C TRP A 468 8.03 10.78 -18.70
N ILE A 469 9.21 10.92 -18.07
CA ILE A 469 9.78 12.21 -17.68
C ILE A 469 10.10 13.03 -18.92
N GLY A 470 10.78 12.45 -19.91
CA GLY A 470 11.03 13.07 -21.20
C GLY A 470 9.75 13.45 -21.93
N SER A 471 8.69 12.66 -21.78
CA SER A 471 7.40 12.97 -22.39
C SER A 471 6.73 14.20 -21.76
N VAL A 472 6.72 14.30 -20.42
CA VAL A 472 6.15 15.45 -19.70
C VAL A 472 6.99 16.72 -19.88
N LEU A 473 8.31 16.62 -19.79
CA LEU A 473 9.20 17.79 -19.76
C LEU A 473 9.70 18.22 -21.14
N ASN A 474 9.81 17.28 -22.09
CA ASN A 474 10.46 17.50 -23.38
C ASN A 474 9.61 17.08 -24.59
N GLY A 475 8.38 16.59 -24.37
CA GLY A 475 7.41 16.32 -25.42
C GLY A 475 7.70 15.08 -26.26
N THR A 476 8.42 14.09 -25.72
CA THR A 476 8.60 12.79 -26.38
C THR A 476 7.31 11.95 -26.38
N GLY A 477 7.29 10.92 -27.21
CA GLY A 477 6.07 10.15 -27.51
C GLY A 477 5.63 9.13 -26.47
N ALA A 478 6.32 8.98 -25.33
CA ALA A 478 6.09 7.85 -24.42
C ALA A 478 4.61 7.69 -24.01
N PHE A 479 3.97 8.73 -23.45
CA PHE A 479 2.56 8.66 -23.00
C PHE A 479 1.59 8.26 -24.13
N GLU A 480 1.76 8.83 -25.32
CA GLU A 480 0.89 8.55 -26.46
C GLU A 480 1.13 7.14 -27.00
N TRP A 481 2.40 6.73 -27.11
CA TRP A 481 2.79 5.38 -27.51
C TRP A 481 2.18 4.32 -26.58
N TRP A 482 2.30 4.47 -25.25
CA TRP A 482 1.74 3.51 -24.29
C TRP A 482 0.23 3.34 -24.42
N LYS A 483 -0.46 4.49 -24.54
CA LYS A 483 -1.91 4.53 -24.77
C LYS A 483 -2.28 3.80 -26.06
N ASP A 484 -1.53 4.01 -27.13
CA ASP A 484 -1.76 3.34 -28.41
C ASP A 484 -1.50 1.83 -28.32
N GLU A 485 -0.43 1.38 -27.65
CA GLU A 485 -0.13 -0.04 -27.45
C GLU A 485 -1.23 -0.76 -26.67
N MET A 486 -1.67 -0.20 -25.54
CA MET A 486 -2.78 -0.72 -24.75
C MET A 486 -4.08 -0.79 -25.58
N THR A 487 -4.34 0.22 -26.41
CA THR A 487 -5.53 0.29 -27.27
C THR A 487 -5.48 -0.74 -28.40
N LEU A 488 -4.30 -0.96 -28.99
CA LEU A 488 -4.07 -1.98 -30.01
C LEU A 488 -4.20 -3.39 -29.42
N TRP A 489 -3.60 -3.64 -28.26
CA TRP A 489 -3.66 -4.94 -27.60
C TRP A 489 -5.08 -5.31 -27.16
N HIS A 490 -5.86 -4.35 -26.66
CA HIS A 490 -7.26 -4.59 -26.29
C HIS A 490 -8.15 -5.05 -27.45
N GLN A 491 -7.77 -4.77 -28.71
CA GLN A 491 -8.48 -5.29 -29.88
C GLN A 491 -8.38 -6.82 -30.01
N ASN A 492 -7.34 -7.42 -29.41
CA ASN A 492 -7.11 -8.86 -29.42
C ASN A 492 -7.58 -9.55 -28.14
N ILE A 493 -7.51 -8.86 -26.99
CA ILE A 493 -7.86 -9.40 -25.66
C ILE A 493 -8.72 -8.40 -24.90
N SER A 494 -9.94 -8.81 -24.52
CA SER A 494 -10.89 -7.98 -23.78
C SER A 494 -10.65 -8.04 -22.27
N PHE A 495 -9.62 -7.36 -21.77
CA PHE A 495 -9.36 -7.18 -20.34
C PHE A 495 -10.29 -6.13 -19.69
N ASP A 496 -10.39 -6.09 -18.37
CA ASP A 496 -11.27 -5.18 -17.61
C ASP A 496 -10.51 -4.20 -16.69
N GLY A 497 -9.20 -4.43 -16.53
CA GLY A 497 -8.27 -3.62 -15.76
C GLY A 497 -6.85 -4.11 -16.02
N ILE A 498 -5.86 -3.43 -15.44
CA ILE A 498 -4.44 -3.74 -15.67
C ILE A 498 -3.70 -3.84 -14.35
N TRP A 499 -2.80 -4.81 -14.27
CA TRP A 499 -1.79 -4.89 -13.22
C TRP A 499 -0.47 -4.38 -13.78
N ILE A 500 0.08 -3.30 -13.21
CA ILE A 500 1.39 -2.76 -13.58
C ILE A 500 2.44 -3.24 -12.58
N ASP A 501 3.47 -3.92 -13.09
CA ASP A 501 4.53 -4.50 -12.27
C ASP A 501 5.94 -4.10 -12.73
N MET A 502 6.95 -4.48 -11.95
CA MET A 502 8.38 -4.23 -12.22
C MET A 502 8.71 -2.73 -12.38
N SER A 503 7.99 -1.86 -11.66
CA SER A 503 7.86 -0.43 -11.98
C SER A 503 8.63 0.52 -11.04
N GLU A 504 9.58 0.00 -10.26
CA GLU A 504 10.41 0.79 -9.36
C GLU A 504 11.34 1.83 -10.02
N VAL A 505 12.07 1.61 -11.11
CA VAL A 505 11.99 0.57 -12.16
C VAL A 505 13.06 -0.52 -12.06
N SER A 506 12.62 -1.79 -12.13
CA SER A 506 13.51 -2.96 -12.00
C SER A 506 14.33 -3.25 -13.26
N SER A 507 15.58 -3.69 -13.07
CA SER A 507 16.45 -4.23 -14.12
C SER A 507 17.38 -5.30 -13.52
N PHE A 508 17.48 -6.45 -14.17
CA PHE A 508 18.30 -7.60 -13.76
C PHE A 508 19.76 -7.49 -14.22
N CYS A 509 20.25 -6.28 -14.40
CA CYS A 509 21.66 -6.02 -14.64
C CYS A 509 22.00 -4.59 -14.25
N VAL A 510 23.24 -4.42 -13.78
CA VAL A 510 23.82 -3.13 -13.43
C VAL A 510 24.25 -2.41 -14.71
N GLY A 511 23.74 -1.20 -14.88
CA GLY A 511 24.01 -0.36 -16.04
C GLY A 511 23.36 -0.85 -17.34
N SER A 512 23.75 -0.22 -18.44
CA SER A 512 23.22 -0.49 -19.79
C SER A 512 23.86 -1.74 -20.40
N CYS A 513 23.48 -2.92 -19.89
CA CYS A 513 24.18 -4.18 -20.17
C CYS A 513 23.94 -4.76 -21.58
N GLY A 514 22.87 -4.37 -22.28
CA GLY A 514 22.51 -4.92 -23.59
C GLY A 514 23.00 -4.13 -24.81
N SER A 515 23.46 -2.88 -24.65
CA SER A 515 23.69 -1.94 -25.77
C SER A 515 24.69 -2.44 -26.83
N ASN A 516 25.65 -3.30 -26.45
CA ASN A 516 26.67 -3.81 -27.37
C ASN A 516 26.41 -5.25 -27.84
N ASN A 517 25.29 -5.88 -27.45
CA ASN A 517 25.17 -7.34 -27.54
C ASN A 517 23.75 -7.86 -27.83
N LEU A 518 22.91 -7.04 -28.49
CA LEU A 518 21.51 -7.37 -28.82
C LEU A 518 21.32 -8.68 -29.61
N THR A 519 22.37 -9.24 -30.21
CA THR A 519 22.27 -10.52 -30.94
C THR A 519 22.15 -11.73 -30.00
N LEU A 520 22.49 -11.58 -28.71
CA LEU A 520 22.44 -12.68 -27.74
C LEU A 520 21.08 -12.89 -27.10
N ASN A 521 20.23 -11.85 -27.03
CA ASN A 521 18.91 -11.78 -26.36
C ASN A 521 18.61 -12.95 -25.41
N PRO A 522 18.86 -12.79 -24.10
CA PRO A 522 18.67 -13.87 -23.13
C PRO A 522 17.19 -14.24 -23.04
N VAL A 523 16.91 -15.52 -22.82
CA VAL A 523 15.53 -16.04 -22.68
C VAL A 523 15.26 -16.50 -21.24
N HIS A 524 16.16 -16.13 -20.32
CA HIS A 524 16.09 -16.50 -18.90
C HIS A 524 16.79 -15.42 -18.06
N PRO A 525 16.24 -15.04 -16.88
CA PRO A 525 16.87 -14.07 -15.98
C PRO A 525 18.19 -14.59 -15.38
N PRO A 526 19.03 -13.71 -14.80
CA PRO A 526 20.35 -14.08 -14.26
C PRO A 526 20.31 -14.90 -12.95
N PHE A 527 19.12 -15.17 -12.41
CA PHE A 527 18.89 -15.96 -11.22
C PHE A 527 18.01 -17.17 -11.54
N SER A 528 18.15 -18.24 -10.74
CA SER A 528 17.32 -19.44 -10.88
C SER A 528 15.87 -19.16 -10.52
N LEU A 529 14.94 -19.60 -11.36
CA LEU A 529 13.51 -19.45 -11.10
C LEU A 529 13.02 -20.49 -10.08
N PRO A 530 11.94 -20.19 -9.34
CA PRO A 530 11.34 -21.17 -8.44
C PRO A 530 10.96 -22.47 -9.17
N GLY A 531 11.41 -23.60 -8.62
CA GLY A 531 11.21 -24.94 -9.18
C GLY A 531 12.37 -25.44 -10.06
N GLU A 532 13.31 -24.59 -10.44
CA GLU A 532 14.51 -25.01 -11.17
C GLU A 532 15.49 -25.80 -10.28
N PRO A 533 16.39 -26.61 -10.88
CA PRO A 533 17.42 -27.30 -10.12
C PRO A 533 18.26 -26.33 -9.28
N GLY A 534 18.22 -26.49 -7.95
CA GLY A 534 18.91 -25.60 -7.01
C GLY A 534 18.01 -24.53 -6.38
N ASN A 535 16.82 -24.28 -6.93
CA ASN A 535 15.82 -23.36 -6.38
C ASN A 535 14.43 -24.03 -6.22
N VAL A 536 14.41 -25.24 -5.67
CA VAL A 536 13.15 -25.94 -5.36
C VAL A 536 12.57 -25.40 -4.05
N ILE A 537 11.26 -25.12 -4.03
CA ILE A 537 10.58 -24.58 -2.86
C ILE A 537 10.33 -25.67 -1.81
N TYR A 538 11.04 -25.60 -0.70
CA TYR A 538 10.85 -26.47 0.46
C TYR A 538 10.31 -25.75 1.70
N GLY A 539 10.21 -24.42 1.67
CA GLY A 539 9.75 -23.61 2.79
C GLY A 539 8.26 -23.80 3.05
N TYR A 540 7.89 -23.83 4.32
CA TYR A 540 6.51 -23.84 4.83
C TYR A 540 6.42 -22.84 5.99
N PRO A 541 5.20 -22.45 6.43
CA PRO A 541 5.01 -21.47 7.49
C PRO A 541 5.68 -21.88 8.80
N GLU A 542 5.91 -20.90 9.68
CA GLU A 542 6.43 -21.14 11.02
C GLU A 542 5.58 -22.21 11.72
N GLY A 543 6.25 -23.09 12.47
CA GLY A 543 5.67 -24.21 13.23
C GLY A 543 4.93 -25.29 12.44
N PHE A 544 5.08 -25.35 11.10
CA PHE A 544 4.60 -26.47 10.27
C PHE A 544 5.06 -27.86 10.75
N ASN A 545 6.22 -27.93 11.42
CA ASN A 545 6.71 -29.15 12.05
C ASN A 545 5.77 -29.73 13.12
N SER A 546 4.93 -28.89 13.71
CA SER A 546 3.98 -29.23 14.76
C SER A 546 2.61 -29.60 14.20
N THR A 547 2.20 -28.98 13.09
CA THR A 547 0.92 -29.24 12.42
C THR A 547 0.99 -30.42 11.44
N ASN A 548 2.14 -30.66 10.79
CA ASN A 548 2.35 -31.77 9.86
C ASN A 548 3.80 -32.32 9.91
N ALA A 549 4.12 -33.03 11.01
CA ALA A 549 5.46 -33.54 11.27
C ALA A 549 6.01 -34.50 10.20
N THR A 550 5.14 -35.27 9.54
CA THR A 550 5.55 -36.25 8.51
C THR A 550 6.02 -35.55 7.25
N GLU A 551 5.22 -34.62 6.73
CA GLU A 551 5.58 -33.84 5.56
C GLU A 551 6.80 -32.97 5.86
N PHE A 552 6.80 -32.29 7.02
CA PHE A 552 7.94 -31.52 7.49
C PHE A 552 9.24 -32.33 7.50
N ALA A 553 9.24 -33.55 8.04
CA ALA A 553 10.43 -34.42 8.05
C ALA A 553 10.89 -34.78 6.62
N SER A 554 9.95 -35.03 5.71
CA SER A 554 10.24 -35.34 4.32
C SER A 554 10.88 -34.15 3.58
N VAL A 555 10.28 -32.96 3.66
CA VAL A 555 10.78 -31.74 2.99
C VAL A 555 12.07 -31.25 3.63
N SER A 556 12.22 -31.38 4.95
CA SER A 556 13.47 -31.08 5.65
C SER A 556 14.62 -31.98 5.17
N SER A 557 14.34 -33.28 4.96
CA SER A 557 15.35 -34.21 4.45
C SER A 557 15.74 -33.91 2.99
N ALA A 558 14.77 -33.50 2.16
CA ALA A 558 15.02 -33.10 0.78
C ALA A 558 15.80 -31.79 0.69
N SER A 559 15.40 -30.78 1.47
CA SER A 559 16.09 -29.50 1.60
C SER A 559 17.54 -29.67 2.08
N ALA A 560 17.77 -30.49 3.11
CA ALA A 560 19.12 -30.80 3.58
C ALA A 560 19.97 -31.52 2.53
N SER A 561 19.37 -32.42 1.75
CA SER A 561 20.04 -33.11 0.65
C SER A 561 20.42 -32.14 -0.47
N ALA A 562 19.52 -31.22 -0.84
CA ALA A 562 19.77 -30.18 -1.83
C ALA A 562 20.87 -29.21 -1.36
N ALA A 563 20.82 -28.74 -0.10
CA ALA A 563 21.84 -27.89 0.49
C ALA A 563 23.21 -28.58 0.55
N SER A 564 23.24 -29.88 0.86
CA SER A 564 24.48 -30.68 0.83
C SER A 564 25.03 -30.81 -0.59
N ALA A 565 24.18 -30.94 -1.60
CA ALA A 565 24.61 -31.01 -3.01
C ALA A 565 25.18 -29.66 -3.47
N ALA A 566 24.51 -28.54 -3.16
CA ALA A 566 24.99 -27.19 -3.47
C ALA A 566 26.33 -26.88 -2.76
N SER A 567 26.47 -27.27 -1.49
CA SER A 567 27.71 -27.10 -0.73
C SER A 567 28.87 -27.93 -1.27
N ALA A 568 28.60 -29.12 -1.84
CA ALA A 568 29.64 -29.97 -2.44
C ALA A 568 30.23 -29.36 -3.73
N THR A 569 29.49 -28.47 -4.39
CA THR A 569 29.94 -27.72 -5.59
C THR A 569 30.40 -26.30 -5.27
N ALA A 570 30.18 -25.81 -4.06
CA ALA A 570 30.59 -24.47 -3.66
C ALA A 570 32.11 -24.37 -3.57
N VAL A 571 32.69 -23.38 -4.27
CA VAL A 571 34.09 -23.01 -4.11
C VAL A 571 34.26 -22.38 -2.72
N PRO A 572 35.27 -22.76 -1.92
CA PRO A 572 35.46 -22.18 -0.59
C PRO A 572 35.59 -20.65 -0.69
N ALA A 573 34.78 -19.95 0.12
CA ALA A 573 34.82 -18.49 0.20
C ALA A 573 36.24 -18.04 0.58
N SER A 574 36.84 -17.24 -0.29
CA SER A 574 38.09 -16.56 0.00
C SER A 574 37.88 -15.63 1.20
N SER A 575 38.67 -15.79 2.26
CA SER A 575 38.70 -14.86 3.39
C SER A 575 39.43 -13.58 2.97
N THR A 576 38.79 -12.76 2.16
CA THR A 576 39.28 -11.43 1.80
C THR A 576 38.57 -10.40 2.67
N SER A 577 39.33 -9.43 3.21
CA SER A 577 38.71 -8.23 3.76
C SER A 577 38.00 -7.50 2.63
N THR A 578 36.67 -7.43 2.67
CA THR A 578 35.90 -6.65 1.69
C THR A 578 36.35 -5.20 1.80
N THR A 579 36.85 -4.65 0.69
CA THR A 579 37.20 -3.23 0.60
C THR A 579 35.97 -2.51 0.04
N TYR A 580 35.45 -1.54 0.77
CA TYR A 580 34.29 -0.74 0.33
C TYR A 580 34.74 0.47 -0.49
N LEU A 581 34.02 0.78 -1.56
CA LEU A 581 34.22 2.02 -2.30
C LEU A 581 33.71 3.21 -1.48
N ARG A 582 34.50 4.27 -1.39
CA ARG A 582 34.11 5.57 -0.83
C ARG A 582 34.44 6.67 -1.81
N THR A 583 33.42 7.28 -2.37
CA THR A 583 33.57 8.38 -3.32
C THR A 583 33.78 9.70 -2.57
N THR A 584 34.69 10.54 -3.06
CA THR A 584 34.90 11.90 -2.52
C THR A 584 34.22 12.94 -3.42
N PRO A 585 33.63 14.01 -2.86
CA PRO A 585 33.03 15.08 -3.65
C PRO A 585 34.03 15.71 -4.64
N THR A 586 33.56 16.03 -5.84
CA THR A 586 34.34 16.77 -6.84
C THR A 586 33.64 18.10 -7.13
N PRO A 587 34.30 19.26 -6.94
CA PRO A 587 33.68 20.56 -7.15
C PRO A 587 33.05 20.70 -8.54
N GLY A 588 31.77 21.10 -8.57
CA GLY A 588 31.03 21.32 -9.82
C GLY A 588 30.61 20.04 -10.56
N SER A 589 30.76 18.86 -9.96
CA SER A 589 30.35 17.58 -10.53
C SER A 589 29.54 16.77 -9.52
N ARG A 590 28.64 15.93 -10.03
CA ARG A 590 27.91 14.94 -9.24
C ARG A 590 28.46 13.54 -9.52
N SER A 591 28.68 12.75 -8.47
CA SER A 591 28.87 11.31 -8.63
C SER A 591 27.49 10.63 -8.60
N ILE A 592 27.00 10.27 -9.78
CA ILE A 592 25.62 9.82 -9.96
C ILE A 592 25.44 8.35 -9.58
N GLU A 593 26.34 7.48 -10.02
CA GLU A 593 26.26 6.05 -9.70
C GLU A 593 26.58 5.76 -8.24
N TYR A 594 27.63 6.43 -7.73
CA TYR A 594 28.19 6.17 -6.40
C TYR A 594 28.32 7.48 -5.62
N PRO A 595 27.18 8.08 -5.19
CA PRO A 595 27.20 9.34 -4.46
C PRO A 595 28.09 9.26 -3.21
N PRO A 596 28.77 10.35 -2.81
CA PRO A 596 29.64 10.35 -1.63
C PRO A 596 28.93 9.97 -0.32
N TYR A 597 27.62 10.27 -0.22
CA TYR A 597 26.76 9.75 0.82
C TYR A 597 26.02 8.51 0.32
N VAL A 598 26.18 7.39 1.00
CA VAL A 598 25.53 6.11 0.72
C VAL A 598 24.38 5.92 1.71
N ILE A 599 23.15 5.93 1.21
CA ILE A 599 21.94 5.61 1.99
C ILE A 599 21.88 4.12 2.31
N ASN A 600 21.09 3.74 3.32
CA ASN A 600 20.86 2.34 3.67
C ASN A 600 19.87 1.61 2.72
N ASN A 601 20.14 1.65 1.41
CA ASN A 601 19.33 0.95 0.41
C ASN A 601 19.49 -0.57 0.57
N VAL A 602 18.39 -1.31 0.53
CA VAL A 602 18.35 -2.77 0.69
C VAL A 602 19.21 -3.53 -0.31
N GLN A 603 19.28 -3.05 -1.55
CA GLN A 603 20.10 -3.63 -2.62
C GLN A 603 21.58 -3.16 -2.57
N GLY A 604 21.95 -2.33 -1.59
CA GLY A 604 23.27 -1.73 -1.49
C GLY A 604 23.42 -0.55 -2.45
N ALA A 605 24.10 -0.74 -3.58
CA ALA A 605 24.25 0.32 -4.58
C ALA A 605 22.90 0.66 -5.26
N LEU A 606 22.78 1.87 -5.80
CA LEU A 606 21.52 2.37 -6.36
C LEU A 606 21.17 1.74 -7.72
N ASP A 607 22.14 1.14 -8.39
CA ASP A 607 22.07 0.53 -9.73
C ASP A 607 21.79 -0.99 -9.72
N VAL A 608 21.63 -1.59 -8.53
CA VAL A 608 21.36 -3.03 -8.37
C VAL A 608 19.86 -3.27 -8.35
N HIS A 609 19.37 -4.22 -9.16
CA HIS A 609 17.94 -4.47 -9.36
C HIS A 609 17.16 -3.20 -9.80
N ALA A 610 17.83 -2.29 -10.51
CA ALA A 610 17.27 -1.00 -10.91
C ALA A 610 17.85 -0.51 -12.24
N VAL A 611 17.12 0.36 -12.94
CA VAL A 611 17.73 1.18 -14.01
C VAL A 611 18.85 2.03 -13.40
N SER A 612 19.99 2.11 -14.09
CA SER A 612 21.15 2.83 -13.57
C SER A 612 20.80 4.31 -13.32
N PRO A 613 21.23 4.89 -12.19
CA PRO A 613 21.04 6.31 -11.90
C PRO A 613 21.54 7.27 -13.00
N ASN A 614 22.51 6.86 -13.83
CA ASN A 614 22.99 7.67 -14.96
C ASN A 614 22.13 7.59 -16.24
N ALA A 615 21.12 6.70 -16.28
CA ALA A 615 20.18 6.65 -17.38
C ALA A 615 19.60 8.05 -17.60
N THR A 616 19.52 8.46 -18.84
CA THR A 616 19.31 9.84 -19.24
C THR A 616 17.96 9.94 -19.92
N HIS A 617 17.08 10.78 -19.37
CA HIS A 617 15.85 11.16 -20.02
C HIS A 617 16.15 12.09 -21.19
N HIS A 618 15.23 12.15 -22.16
CA HIS A 618 15.26 13.22 -23.15
C HIS A 618 15.27 14.58 -22.44
N GLY A 619 16.08 15.50 -22.94
CA GLY A 619 16.37 16.78 -22.25
C GLY A 619 17.61 16.74 -21.35
N GLY A 620 18.20 15.57 -21.10
CA GLY A 620 19.52 15.43 -20.46
C GLY A 620 19.51 15.33 -18.93
N THR A 621 18.33 15.22 -18.31
CA THR A 621 18.21 14.92 -16.87
C THR A 621 18.42 13.44 -16.61
N GLN A 622 18.77 13.07 -15.38
CA GLN A 622 19.21 11.72 -15.01
C GLN A 622 18.17 11.02 -14.15
N GLU A 623 18.08 9.70 -14.29
CA GLU A 623 17.19 8.82 -13.51
C GLU A 623 17.44 8.98 -12.00
N TYR A 624 18.67 9.26 -11.57
CA TYR A 624 19.02 9.61 -10.19
C TYR A 624 18.08 10.62 -9.52
N ASP A 625 17.58 11.61 -10.28
CA ASP A 625 16.71 12.67 -9.77
C ASP A 625 15.23 12.25 -9.73
N TYR A 626 14.85 11.20 -10.49
CA TYR A 626 13.47 10.83 -10.82
C TYR A 626 13.08 9.38 -10.51
N HIS A 627 14.00 8.52 -10.10
CA HIS A 627 13.81 7.08 -9.88
C HIS A 627 12.50 6.75 -9.15
N ASN A 628 12.27 7.38 -8.00
CA ASN A 628 11.07 7.16 -7.18
C ASN A 628 9.76 7.62 -7.84
N LEU A 629 9.80 8.26 -9.02
CA LEU A 629 8.62 8.68 -9.78
C LEU A 629 8.25 7.72 -10.92
N PHE A 630 9.10 6.76 -11.30
CA PHE A 630 8.81 5.91 -12.47
C PHE A 630 7.45 5.23 -12.33
N GLY A 631 7.21 4.57 -11.20
CA GLY A 631 5.95 3.89 -10.88
C GLY A 631 4.74 4.81 -11.00
N THR A 632 4.77 5.99 -10.37
CA THR A 632 3.63 6.90 -10.46
C THR A 632 3.36 7.42 -11.88
N GLN A 633 4.39 7.54 -12.73
CA GLN A 633 4.22 8.00 -14.10
C GLN A 633 3.60 6.92 -14.99
N ILE A 634 4.03 5.65 -14.88
CA ILE A 634 3.39 4.55 -15.63
C ILE A 634 1.94 4.31 -15.17
N LEU A 635 1.63 4.50 -13.89
CA LEU A 635 0.24 4.42 -13.39
C LEU A 635 -0.64 5.53 -13.99
N ASN A 636 -0.11 6.75 -14.07
CA ASN A 636 -0.78 7.86 -14.75
C ASN A 636 -1.00 7.57 -16.25
N ALA A 637 0.05 7.10 -16.95
CA ALA A 637 -0.03 6.74 -18.36
C ALA A 637 -1.07 5.63 -18.61
N THR A 638 -1.09 4.61 -17.75
CA THR A 638 -2.03 3.49 -17.82
C THR A 638 -3.45 3.94 -17.52
N TYR A 639 -3.67 4.85 -16.58
CA TYR A 639 -4.99 5.41 -16.30
C TYR A 639 -5.57 6.10 -17.55
N HIS A 640 -4.77 6.93 -18.21
CA HIS A 640 -5.18 7.59 -19.45
C HIS A 640 -5.30 6.63 -20.64
N ALA A 641 -4.50 5.56 -20.68
CA ALA A 641 -4.66 4.48 -21.66
C ALA A 641 -6.00 3.78 -21.50
N LEU A 642 -6.38 3.42 -20.27
CA LEU A 642 -7.67 2.78 -19.98
C LEU A 642 -8.86 3.70 -20.23
N LEU A 643 -8.70 5.02 -20.10
CA LEU A 643 -9.72 5.98 -20.54
C LEU A 643 -9.86 6.04 -22.06
N ASN A 644 -8.86 5.64 -22.84
CA ASN A 644 -9.01 5.49 -24.28
C ASN A 644 -9.74 4.18 -24.61
N VAL A 645 -9.36 3.10 -23.92
CA VAL A 645 -9.99 1.77 -24.10
C VAL A 645 -11.45 1.77 -23.64
N PHE A 646 -11.75 2.37 -22.49
CA PHE A 646 -13.08 2.45 -21.88
C PHE A 646 -13.48 3.90 -21.55
N PRO A 647 -13.84 4.74 -22.55
CA PRO A 647 -14.04 6.19 -22.35
C PRO A 647 -15.08 6.60 -21.33
N THR A 648 -15.98 5.70 -20.97
CA THR A 648 -17.09 5.98 -20.04
C THR A 648 -16.95 5.24 -18.71
N LYS A 649 -15.95 4.37 -18.53
CA LYS A 649 -15.80 3.57 -17.30
C LYS A 649 -14.62 4.06 -16.47
N ARG A 650 -14.69 3.86 -15.15
CA ARG A 650 -13.54 4.13 -14.26
C ARG A 650 -12.42 3.13 -14.55
N PRO A 651 -11.19 3.55 -14.79
CA PRO A 651 -10.06 2.63 -14.87
C PRO A 651 -9.88 1.81 -13.58
N PHE A 652 -9.44 0.56 -13.72
CA PHE A 652 -8.98 -0.25 -12.60
C PHE A 652 -7.52 -0.64 -12.83
N ILE A 653 -6.66 -0.21 -11.91
CA ILE A 653 -5.21 -0.43 -11.96
C ILE A 653 -4.75 -0.85 -10.57
N ILE A 654 -3.92 -1.88 -10.51
CA ILE A 654 -3.11 -2.22 -9.33
C ILE A 654 -1.64 -2.06 -9.72
N GLY A 655 -0.92 -1.19 -9.03
CA GLY A 655 0.48 -0.85 -9.32
C GLY A 655 1.43 -1.22 -8.19
N ARG A 656 2.68 -1.60 -8.51
CA ARG A 656 3.71 -1.91 -7.51
C ARG A 656 4.35 -0.66 -6.93
N SER A 657 5.18 0.03 -7.72
CA SER A 657 5.84 1.24 -7.26
C SER A 657 4.87 2.42 -7.21
N THR A 658 4.88 3.13 -6.08
CA THR A 658 3.99 4.27 -5.81
C THR A 658 4.77 5.44 -5.24
N PHE A 659 4.26 6.65 -5.49
CA PHE A 659 4.74 7.89 -4.88
C PHE A 659 3.56 8.61 -4.21
N ALA A 660 3.84 9.65 -3.43
CA ALA A 660 2.82 10.56 -2.92
C ALA A 660 1.89 11.07 -4.05
N GLY A 661 0.63 10.63 -4.05
CA GLY A 661 -0.38 10.98 -5.06
C GLY A 661 -0.72 9.91 -6.10
N SER A 662 -0.08 8.74 -6.07
CA SER A 662 -0.42 7.63 -6.98
C SER A 662 -1.85 7.11 -6.82
N GLY A 663 -2.47 7.31 -5.64
CA GLY A 663 -3.86 6.93 -5.36
C GLY A 663 -4.90 7.61 -6.24
N LYS A 664 -4.54 8.71 -6.93
CA LYS A 664 -5.37 9.35 -7.97
C LYS A 664 -5.65 8.44 -9.16
N TRP A 665 -4.78 7.46 -9.41
CA TRP A 665 -4.76 6.68 -10.64
C TRP A 665 -4.96 5.18 -10.39
N ALA A 666 -4.39 4.65 -9.30
CA ALA A 666 -4.33 3.22 -9.06
C ALA A 666 -4.51 2.84 -7.59
N GLY A 667 -4.91 1.59 -7.37
CA GLY A 667 -4.66 0.89 -6.11
C GLY A 667 -3.25 0.30 -6.09
N HIS A 668 -2.93 -0.38 -5.01
CA HIS A 668 -1.63 -0.99 -4.76
C HIS A 668 -1.79 -2.31 -3.99
N TRP A 669 -0.81 -3.21 -4.07
CA TRP A 669 -0.77 -4.41 -3.25
C TRP A 669 0.56 -4.47 -2.49
N GLY A 670 0.55 -5.10 -1.32
CA GLY A 670 1.69 -5.06 -0.41
C GLY A 670 2.96 -5.80 -0.84
N GLY A 671 3.09 -6.18 -2.12
CA GLY A 671 4.29 -6.80 -2.67
C GLY A 671 4.40 -8.31 -2.54
N ASP A 672 5.62 -8.80 -2.77
CA ASP A 672 6.00 -10.21 -2.83
C ASP A 672 6.22 -10.81 -1.43
N ASN A 673 5.18 -10.73 -0.61
CA ASN A 673 5.18 -11.24 0.76
C ASN A 673 5.45 -12.75 0.82
N ALA A 674 5.86 -13.27 1.99
CA ALA A 674 6.04 -14.72 2.16
C ALA A 674 4.85 -15.39 2.86
N SER A 675 4.64 -16.68 2.59
CA SER A 675 3.70 -17.57 3.29
C SER A 675 4.17 -17.86 4.72
N LEU A 676 4.28 -16.82 5.54
CA LEU A 676 4.68 -16.86 6.95
C LEU A 676 3.68 -16.03 7.79
N TRP A 677 3.50 -16.43 9.05
CA TRP A 677 2.64 -15.72 10.01
C TRP A 677 3.10 -14.30 10.25
N ALA A 678 4.42 -14.03 10.18
CA ALA A 678 4.97 -12.68 10.29
C ALA A 678 4.40 -11.71 9.24
N TYR A 679 4.23 -12.14 7.98
CA TYR A 679 3.68 -11.28 6.93
C TYR A 679 2.17 -11.08 7.06
N MET A 680 1.44 -12.10 7.50
CA MET A 680 0.03 -11.91 7.86
C MET A 680 -0.13 -10.93 9.02
N TYR A 681 0.76 -10.98 10.01
CA TYR A 681 0.79 -10.06 11.15
C TYR A 681 1.00 -8.60 10.71
N PHE A 682 1.98 -8.32 9.85
CA PHE A 682 2.27 -6.95 9.38
C PHE A 682 1.31 -6.43 8.30
N SER A 683 0.47 -7.29 7.71
CA SER A 683 -0.44 -6.88 6.65
C SER A 683 -1.43 -5.78 7.07
N ILE A 684 -1.84 -5.75 8.35
CA ILE A 684 -2.75 -4.74 8.89
C ILE A 684 -2.06 -3.38 8.98
N SER A 685 -0.84 -3.32 9.52
CA SER A 685 -0.10 -2.07 9.64
C SER A 685 0.28 -1.51 8.27
N GLN A 686 0.63 -2.37 7.31
CA GLN A 686 0.86 -1.96 5.93
C GLN A 686 -0.41 -1.32 5.32
N ALA A 687 -1.56 -1.98 5.43
CA ALA A 687 -2.83 -1.46 4.91
C ALA A 687 -3.28 -0.14 5.53
N LEU A 688 -3.04 0.03 6.84
CA LEU A 688 -3.31 1.28 7.54
C LEU A 688 -2.38 2.41 7.07
N SER A 689 -1.10 2.13 6.84
CA SER A 689 -0.16 3.10 6.25
C SER A 689 -0.63 3.56 4.86
N PHE A 690 -1.08 2.66 3.98
CA PHE A 690 -1.60 3.05 2.67
C PHE A 690 -2.92 3.82 2.73
N SER A 691 -3.73 3.62 3.77
CA SER A 691 -4.88 4.50 4.04
C SER A 691 -4.45 5.93 4.37
N LEU A 692 -3.31 6.11 5.06
CA LEU A 692 -2.71 7.42 5.33
C LEU A 692 -2.13 8.07 4.05
N PHE A 693 -1.54 7.26 3.17
CA PHE A 693 -0.94 7.69 1.91
C PHE A 693 -1.98 8.03 0.81
N GLY A 694 -3.27 7.90 1.09
CA GLY A 694 -4.32 8.19 0.12
C GLY A 694 -4.48 7.12 -0.95
N ILE A 695 -4.17 5.85 -0.63
CA ILE A 695 -4.33 4.70 -1.53
C ILE A 695 -5.21 3.65 -0.83
N PRO A 696 -6.53 3.88 -0.73
CA PRO A 696 -7.43 3.02 0.03
C PRO A 696 -7.69 1.66 -0.66
N MET A 697 -7.52 1.55 -1.98
CA MET A 697 -7.60 0.26 -2.68
C MET A 697 -6.29 -0.51 -2.49
N PHE A 698 -6.13 -1.08 -1.30
CA PHE A 698 -4.94 -1.81 -0.85
C PHE A 698 -5.30 -3.18 -0.28
N GLY A 699 -4.37 -4.13 -0.44
CA GLY A 699 -4.39 -5.47 0.14
C GLY A 699 -3.04 -6.15 -0.01
N VAL A 700 -2.88 -7.35 0.55
CA VAL A 700 -1.66 -8.16 0.39
C VAL A 700 -1.98 -9.44 -0.37
N ASP A 701 -0.96 -10.14 -0.85
CA ASP A 701 -1.15 -11.46 -1.44
C ASP A 701 -1.53 -12.47 -0.36
N THR A 702 -2.79 -12.86 -0.40
CA THR A 702 -3.41 -13.69 0.64
C THR A 702 -2.87 -15.10 0.58
N CYS A 703 -2.56 -15.66 1.75
CA CYS A 703 -1.83 -16.92 1.95
C CYS A 703 -0.31 -16.84 1.71
N GLY A 704 0.19 -15.67 1.28
CA GLY A 704 1.59 -15.39 0.99
C GLY A 704 2.01 -15.76 -0.44
N PHE A 705 2.81 -14.93 -1.09
CA PHE A 705 3.31 -15.17 -2.44
C PHE A 705 4.49 -16.15 -2.45
N ASN A 706 5.51 -15.89 -1.62
CA ASN A 706 6.75 -16.67 -1.56
C ASN A 706 6.69 -17.84 -0.58
N GLY A 707 7.11 -19.04 -1.03
CA GLY A 707 7.11 -20.27 -0.22
C GLY A 707 5.86 -21.12 -0.42
N ASN A 708 5.73 -22.24 0.31
CA ASN A 708 4.47 -22.98 0.35
C ASN A 708 3.64 -22.50 1.54
N SER A 709 2.37 -22.21 1.31
CA SER A 709 1.41 -22.02 2.41
C SER A 709 0.94 -23.36 2.98
N ASP A 710 0.28 -23.31 4.13
CA ASP A 710 -0.38 -24.46 4.75
C ASP A 710 -1.86 -24.19 5.04
N GLU A 711 -2.58 -25.24 5.45
CA GLU A 711 -4.02 -25.17 5.70
C GLU A 711 -4.36 -24.10 6.74
N GLU A 712 -3.62 -24.01 7.84
CA GLU A 712 -3.96 -23.12 8.96
C GLU A 712 -3.68 -21.65 8.60
N LEU A 713 -2.49 -21.36 8.06
CA LEU A 713 -2.12 -20.01 7.64
C LEU A 713 -3.10 -19.51 6.58
N CYS A 714 -3.34 -20.30 5.52
CA CYS A 714 -4.23 -19.87 4.45
C CYS A 714 -5.68 -19.74 4.93
N ASN A 715 -6.14 -20.57 5.88
CA ASN A 715 -7.45 -20.41 6.52
C ASN A 715 -7.57 -19.04 7.20
N ARG A 716 -6.61 -18.66 8.04
CA ARG A 716 -6.62 -17.38 8.76
C ARG A 716 -6.45 -16.19 7.83
N TRP A 717 -5.60 -16.31 6.82
CA TRP A 717 -5.31 -15.21 5.92
C TRP A 717 -6.50 -14.91 4.99
N MET A 718 -7.17 -15.95 4.47
CA MET A 718 -8.42 -15.77 3.70
C MET A 718 -9.51 -15.06 4.53
N GLN A 719 -9.57 -15.33 5.84
CA GLN A 719 -10.49 -14.63 6.73
C GLN A 719 -10.13 -13.15 6.91
N LEU A 720 -8.85 -12.85 7.15
CA LEU A 720 -8.36 -11.49 7.34
C LEU A 720 -8.55 -10.64 6.07
N SER A 721 -8.02 -11.12 4.93
CA SER A 721 -8.02 -10.37 3.68
C SER A 721 -9.42 -10.16 3.10
N ALA A 722 -10.42 -10.95 3.50
CA ALA A 722 -11.82 -10.68 3.16
C ALA A 722 -12.31 -9.29 3.65
N PHE A 723 -11.58 -8.64 4.55
CA PHE A 723 -11.86 -7.30 5.04
C PHE A 723 -10.86 -6.24 4.55
N PHE A 724 -9.93 -6.58 3.67
CA PHE A 724 -9.10 -5.58 2.97
C PHE A 724 -9.83 -5.06 1.73
N PRO A 725 -9.73 -3.77 1.40
CA PRO A 725 -10.34 -3.23 0.19
C PRO A 725 -10.01 -4.00 -1.08
N PHE A 726 -8.73 -4.29 -1.31
CA PHE A 726 -8.27 -5.21 -2.36
C PHE A 726 -8.09 -6.61 -1.77
N TYR A 727 -8.75 -7.61 -2.35
CA TYR A 727 -8.74 -8.99 -1.84
C TYR A 727 -8.32 -9.98 -2.91
N ARG A 728 -7.01 -10.27 -2.97
CA ARG A 728 -6.38 -11.20 -3.93
C ARG A 728 -5.65 -12.34 -3.24
N ASN A 729 -5.86 -13.56 -3.73
CA ASN A 729 -4.95 -14.69 -3.52
C ASN A 729 -4.03 -14.79 -4.73
N HIS A 730 -2.72 -14.77 -4.49
CA HIS A 730 -1.68 -14.87 -5.51
C HIS A 730 -0.55 -15.73 -4.95
N ASN A 731 0.22 -16.38 -5.82
CA ASN A 731 1.20 -17.39 -5.45
C ASN A 731 2.35 -17.38 -6.45
N THR A 732 3.57 -17.66 -5.98
CA THR A 732 4.76 -17.74 -6.82
C THR A 732 4.79 -19.00 -7.69
N LEU A 733 5.66 -19.00 -8.71
CA LEU A 733 5.88 -20.12 -9.60
C LEU A 733 6.30 -21.38 -8.84
N SER A 734 5.85 -22.54 -9.30
CA SER A 734 6.21 -23.86 -8.76
C SER A 734 5.87 -24.12 -7.28
N ALA A 735 5.30 -23.17 -6.55
CA ALA A 735 4.77 -23.40 -5.21
C ALA A 735 3.54 -24.31 -5.28
N ASN A 736 3.26 -24.99 -4.17
CA ASN A 736 2.06 -25.81 -4.06
C ASN A 736 0.79 -24.96 -4.29
N PRO A 737 -0.25 -25.53 -4.92
CA PRO A 737 -1.48 -24.80 -5.11
C PRO A 737 -2.11 -24.35 -3.79
N GLN A 738 -2.57 -23.10 -3.75
CA GLN A 738 -3.15 -22.48 -2.54
C GLN A 738 -4.49 -21.78 -2.80
N GLU A 739 -5.16 -22.10 -3.90
CA GLU A 739 -6.54 -21.65 -4.10
C GLU A 739 -7.43 -22.12 -2.93
N PRO A 740 -8.44 -21.34 -2.51
CA PRO A 740 -9.21 -21.63 -1.30
C PRO A 740 -9.95 -22.98 -1.33
N TYR A 741 -10.19 -23.54 -2.52
CA TYR A 741 -10.81 -24.86 -2.66
C TYR A 741 -9.84 -26.04 -2.44
N VAL A 742 -8.54 -25.80 -2.27
CA VAL A 742 -7.52 -26.87 -2.07
C VAL A 742 -7.77 -27.61 -0.76
N TRP A 743 -8.13 -26.90 0.31
CA TRP A 743 -8.49 -27.48 1.60
C TRP A 743 -9.96 -27.24 1.92
N ALA A 744 -10.64 -28.26 2.45
CA ALA A 744 -12.06 -28.16 2.79
C ALA A 744 -12.34 -27.11 3.88
N SER A 745 -11.45 -26.99 4.87
CA SER A 745 -11.56 -26.00 5.95
C SER A 745 -11.34 -24.57 5.46
N VAL A 746 -10.37 -24.36 4.57
CA VAL A 746 -10.10 -23.06 3.93
C VAL A 746 -11.28 -22.66 3.05
N ALA A 747 -11.86 -23.59 2.30
CA ALA A 747 -13.05 -23.32 1.49
C ALA A 747 -14.24 -22.85 2.36
N GLU A 748 -14.45 -23.50 3.52
CA GLU A 748 -15.53 -23.12 4.45
C GLU A 748 -15.27 -21.78 5.15
N ALA A 749 -14.03 -21.55 5.61
CA ALA A 749 -13.60 -20.28 6.20
C ALA A 749 -13.76 -19.14 5.19
N SER A 750 -13.34 -19.36 3.94
CA SER A 750 -13.45 -18.41 2.84
C SER A 750 -14.91 -18.09 2.54
N ARG A 751 -15.79 -19.09 2.40
CA ARG A 751 -17.23 -18.85 2.20
C ARG A 751 -17.84 -18.03 3.34
N THR A 752 -17.47 -18.34 4.58
CA THR A 752 -17.98 -17.64 5.77
C THR A 752 -17.57 -16.17 5.76
N ALA A 753 -16.27 -15.88 5.57
CA ALA A 753 -15.76 -14.52 5.55
C ALA A 753 -16.23 -13.73 4.30
N MET A 754 -16.24 -14.38 3.13
CA MET A 754 -16.75 -13.77 1.88
C MET A 754 -18.24 -13.48 1.96
N ASN A 755 -19.05 -14.30 2.63
CA ASN A 755 -20.47 -13.99 2.84
C ASN A 755 -20.63 -12.66 3.59
N ILE A 756 -19.82 -12.41 4.63
CA ILE A 756 -19.82 -11.13 5.34
C ILE A 756 -19.38 -9.99 4.42
N ARG A 757 -18.26 -10.17 3.71
CA ARG A 757 -17.72 -9.17 2.78
C ARG A 757 -18.76 -8.79 1.71
N TYR A 758 -19.31 -9.77 1.00
CA TYR A 758 -20.24 -9.58 -0.11
C TYR A 758 -21.54 -8.94 0.37
N THR A 759 -21.97 -9.26 1.60
CA THR A 759 -23.09 -8.58 2.26
C THR A 759 -22.82 -7.10 2.57
N LEU A 760 -21.57 -6.75 2.89
CA LEU A 760 -21.14 -5.41 3.24
C LEU A 760 -20.61 -4.57 2.07
N LEU A 761 -20.62 -5.08 0.83
CA LEU A 761 -20.16 -4.31 -0.34
C LEU A 761 -20.84 -2.93 -0.47
N PRO A 762 -22.14 -2.74 -0.17
CA PRO A 762 -22.74 -1.40 -0.20
C PRO A 762 -22.12 -0.43 0.81
N TYR A 763 -21.76 -0.93 2.00
CA TYR A 763 -21.05 -0.17 3.02
C TYR A 763 -19.62 0.17 2.56
N ILE A 764 -18.86 -0.82 2.10
CA ILE A 764 -17.49 -0.63 1.60
C ILE A 764 -17.49 0.38 0.45
N TYR A 765 -18.41 0.23 -0.51
CA TYR A 765 -18.54 1.15 -1.64
C TYR A 765 -18.86 2.59 -1.21
N THR A 766 -19.71 2.75 -0.19
CA THR A 766 -20.00 4.08 0.39
C THR A 766 -18.78 4.68 1.08
N THR A 767 -17.99 3.88 1.81
CA THR A 767 -16.73 4.37 2.40
C THR A 767 -15.72 4.81 1.34
N PHE A 768 -15.66 4.12 0.20
CA PHE A 768 -14.84 4.51 -0.95
C PHE A 768 -15.32 5.80 -1.59
N TYR A 769 -16.63 5.99 -1.73
CA TYR A 769 -17.17 7.26 -2.21
C TYR A 769 -16.80 8.42 -1.29
N LEU A 770 -16.91 8.24 0.03
CA LEU A 770 -16.47 9.25 1.00
C LEU A 770 -14.97 9.49 0.92
N SER A 771 -14.15 8.46 0.70
CA SER A 771 -12.71 8.61 0.47
C SER A 771 -12.43 9.48 -0.75
N HIS A 772 -13.03 9.12 -1.88
CA HIS A 772 -12.89 9.81 -3.17
C HIS A 772 -13.37 11.27 -3.15
N THR A 773 -14.39 11.59 -2.35
CA THR A 773 -15.01 12.93 -2.35
C THR A 773 -14.58 13.84 -1.20
N THR A 774 -14.08 13.26 -0.10
CA THR A 774 -13.77 14.03 1.12
C THR A 774 -12.37 13.78 1.69
N GLY A 775 -11.64 12.78 1.19
CA GLY A 775 -10.36 12.33 1.75
C GLY A 775 -10.50 11.48 3.02
N SER A 776 -11.70 10.97 3.30
CA SER A 776 -11.92 10.05 4.43
C SER A 776 -11.15 8.74 4.23
N THR A 777 -10.67 8.14 5.32
CA THR A 777 -10.00 6.83 5.26
C THR A 777 -11.02 5.68 5.26
N VAL A 778 -10.71 4.60 4.53
CA VAL A 778 -11.54 3.39 4.43
C VAL A 778 -11.18 2.41 5.55
N MET A 779 -9.95 1.86 5.54
CA MET A 779 -9.43 1.17 6.73
C MET A 779 -8.92 2.21 7.72
N ARG A 780 -9.23 2.02 9.02
CA ARG A 780 -8.86 2.98 10.07
C ARG A 780 -8.24 2.29 11.27
N ALA A 781 -7.18 2.88 11.80
CA ALA A 781 -6.62 2.45 13.08
C ALA A 781 -7.57 2.86 14.21
N LEU A 782 -7.62 2.04 15.27
CA LEU A 782 -8.42 2.34 16.45
C LEU A 782 -8.02 3.70 17.08
N ALA A 783 -6.72 4.00 17.10
CA ALA A 783 -6.19 5.28 17.58
C ALA A 783 -6.65 6.51 16.78
N TRP A 784 -7.13 6.33 15.54
CA TRP A 784 -7.57 7.45 14.71
C TRP A 784 -9.05 7.76 14.90
N GLU A 785 -9.86 6.71 15.10
CA GLU A 785 -11.30 6.83 15.37
C GLU A 785 -11.57 7.17 16.85
N PHE A 786 -10.70 6.74 17.76
CA PHE A 786 -10.75 7.03 19.20
C PHE A 786 -9.50 7.81 19.65
N PRO A 787 -9.30 9.04 19.13
CA PRO A 787 -8.00 9.73 19.20
C PRO A 787 -7.61 10.15 20.62
N ASN A 788 -8.58 10.30 21.52
CA ASN A 788 -8.38 10.67 22.91
C ASN A 788 -8.03 9.47 23.82
N ASP A 789 -7.92 8.25 23.31
CA ASP A 789 -7.51 7.08 24.09
C ASP A 789 -6.05 6.71 23.79
N PRO A 790 -5.10 7.11 24.66
CA PRO A 790 -3.68 6.84 24.44
C PRO A 790 -3.30 5.36 24.56
N SER A 791 -4.17 4.49 25.06
CA SER A 791 -3.89 3.05 25.12
C SER A 791 -3.89 2.40 23.73
N LEU A 792 -4.46 3.08 22.72
CA LEU A 792 -4.65 2.56 21.37
C LEU A 792 -3.53 2.93 20.40
N VAL A 793 -2.55 3.76 20.80
CA VAL A 793 -1.47 4.25 19.91
C VAL A 793 -0.63 3.15 19.24
N ALA A 794 -0.64 1.94 19.80
CA ALA A 794 0.05 0.78 19.25
C ALA A 794 -0.92 -0.37 18.93
N ALA A 795 -2.22 -0.08 18.81
CA ALA A 795 -3.22 -1.07 18.45
C ALA A 795 -3.28 -1.24 16.92
N ASP A 796 -2.50 -2.19 16.41
CA ASP A 796 -2.42 -2.56 14.98
C ASP A 796 -2.75 -4.04 14.70
N GLN A 797 -3.27 -4.75 15.71
CA GLN A 797 -3.80 -6.12 15.58
C GLN A 797 -5.33 -6.15 15.44
N GLN A 798 -5.97 -4.98 15.49
CA GLN A 798 -7.39 -4.75 15.22
C GLN A 798 -7.49 -3.55 14.28
N PHE A 799 -8.51 -3.51 13.43
CA PHE A 799 -8.77 -2.36 12.58
C PHE A 799 -10.26 -2.16 12.36
N LEU A 800 -10.60 -0.98 11.85
CA LEU A 800 -11.96 -0.64 11.46
C LEU A 800 -12.07 -0.57 9.93
N LEU A 801 -13.22 -0.98 9.40
CA LEU A 801 -13.71 -0.53 8.10
C LEU A 801 -14.71 0.60 8.33
N GLY A 802 -14.44 1.75 7.72
CA GLY A 802 -15.07 3.02 8.08
C GLY A 802 -15.01 3.27 9.59
N GLY A 803 -16.08 3.83 10.15
CA GLY A 803 -16.20 4.05 11.61
C GLY A 803 -17.06 3.02 12.34
N SER A 804 -17.56 1.99 11.65
CA SER A 804 -18.71 1.20 12.15
C SER A 804 -18.48 -0.30 12.28
N LEU A 805 -17.42 -0.86 11.68
CA LEU A 805 -17.15 -2.30 11.69
C LEU A 805 -15.72 -2.57 12.18
N MET A 806 -15.56 -3.36 13.25
CA MET A 806 -14.26 -3.72 13.82
C MET A 806 -13.94 -5.19 13.58
N ILE A 807 -12.71 -5.46 13.15
CA ILE A 807 -12.21 -6.80 12.83
C ILE A 807 -11.08 -7.14 13.81
N THR A 808 -11.14 -8.33 14.41
CA THR A 808 -10.13 -8.80 15.40
C THR A 808 -9.60 -10.18 14.98
N PRO A 809 -8.67 -10.24 14.02
CA PRO A 809 -8.17 -11.47 13.42
C PRO A 809 -7.23 -12.26 14.34
N VAL A 810 -7.13 -13.58 14.13
CA VAL A 810 -6.08 -14.41 14.71
C VAL A 810 -4.80 -14.28 13.89
N LEU A 811 -3.71 -13.84 14.52
CA LEU A 811 -2.43 -13.55 13.86
C LEU A 811 -1.27 -14.45 14.33
N ALA A 812 -1.59 -15.56 15.02
CA ALA A 812 -0.59 -16.48 15.54
C ALA A 812 -1.02 -17.93 15.31
N GLN A 813 -0.03 -18.78 14.98
CA GLN A 813 -0.26 -20.19 14.74
C GLN A 813 -0.79 -20.94 15.97
N GLY A 814 -1.68 -21.89 15.74
CA GLY A 814 -2.28 -22.76 16.74
C GLY A 814 -3.28 -22.05 17.66
N ALA A 815 -3.48 -20.75 17.50
CA ALA A 815 -4.37 -19.98 18.35
C ALA A 815 -5.84 -20.24 17.98
N THR A 816 -6.64 -20.55 19.00
CA THR A 816 -8.10 -20.73 18.90
C THR A 816 -8.87 -19.60 19.60
N SER A 817 -8.15 -18.57 20.06
CA SER A 817 -8.70 -17.38 20.71
C SER A 817 -7.75 -16.20 20.46
N VAL A 818 -8.25 -14.99 20.59
CA VAL A 818 -7.49 -13.74 20.37
C VAL A 818 -7.80 -12.73 21.47
N GLY A 819 -6.87 -11.83 21.76
CA GLY A 819 -7.12 -10.66 22.60
C GLY A 819 -7.74 -9.54 21.78
N GLY A 820 -8.81 -8.90 22.29
CA GLY A 820 -9.38 -7.70 21.66
C GLY A 820 -9.71 -6.63 22.70
N VAL A 821 -9.41 -5.38 22.35
CA VAL A 821 -9.91 -4.19 23.06
C VAL A 821 -11.16 -3.66 22.38
N PHE A 822 -12.05 -3.03 23.16
CA PHE A 822 -13.30 -2.43 22.70
C PHE A 822 -13.29 -0.95 23.06
N PRO A 823 -12.82 -0.08 22.15
CA PRO A 823 -12.65 1.34 22.44
C PRO A 823 -13.95 2.03 22.82
N GLY A 824 -13.82 3.06 23.66
CA GLY A 824 -14.91 3.97 24.04
C GLY A 824 -16.00 3.39 24.96
N VAL A 825 -15.94 2.12 25.35
CA VAL A 825 -16.96 1.51 26.25
C VAL A 825 -17.10 2.26 27.58
N GLY A 826 -15.99 2.80 28.13
CA GLY A 826 -16.02 3.67 29.31
C GLY A 826 -16.62 5.05 29.10
N LYS A 827 -16.86 5.43 27.84
CA LYS A 827 -17.37 6.74 27.40
C LYS A 827 -18.73 6.62 26.68
N GLY A 828 -19.47 5.53 26.90
CA GLY A 828 -20.82 5.34 26.38
C GLY A 828 -20.92 4.55 25.08
N GLU A 829 -19.82 4.02 24.55
CA GLU A 829 -19.87 3.15 23.37
C GLU A 829 -20.35 1.74 23.73
N VAL A 830 -20.93 1.07 22.74
CA VAL A 830 -21.29 -0.35 22.79
C VAL A 830 -20.91 -0.99 21.47
N TRP A 831 -20.48 -2.25 21.53
CA TRP A 831 -20.14 -3.05 20.36
C TRP A 831 -21.03 -4.28 20.33
N TYR A 832 -21.47 -4.71 19.16
CA TYR A 832 -22.30 -5.90 18.96
C TYR A 832 -21.55 -6.94 18.15
N ASP A 833 -21.59 -8.19 18.58
CA ASP A 833 -21.04 -9.31 17.80
C ASP A 833 -21.81 -9.48 16.49
N TRP A 834 -21.10 -9.62 15.36
CA TRP A 834 -21.74 -9.79 14.05
C TRP A 834 -22.60 -11.05 13.95
N TYR A 835 -22.17 -12.14 14.59
CA TYR A 835 -22.75 -13.47 14.39
C TYR A 835 -23.92 -13.73 15.32
N ASN A 836 -23.72 -13.53 16.63
CA ASN A 836 -24.75 -13.77 17.64
C ASN A 836 -25.55 -12.51 18.00
N GLN A 837 -25.13 -11.34 17.49
CA GLN A 837 -25.84 -10.07 17.56
C GLN A 837 -26.00 -9.50 18.99
N SER A 838 -25.35 -10.10 19.98
CA SER A 838 -25.37 -9.64 21.37
C SER A 838 -24.35 -8.53 21.62
N ALA A 839 -24.63 -7.68 22.61
CA ALA A 839 -23.71 -6.64 23.05
C ALA A 839 -22.49 -7.25 23.76
N ILE A 840 -21.30 -6.76 23.41
CA ILE A 840 -20.05 -7.12 24.04
C ILE A 840 -19.96 -6.50 25.43
N THR A 841 -19.55 -7.31 26.41
CA THR A 841 -19.28 -6.86 27.78
C THR A 841 -17.77 -6.78 28.01
N ALA A 842 -17.23 -5.56 28.06
CA ALA A 842 -15.82 -5.28 28.35
C ALA A 842 -15.69 -4.05 29.26
N GLY A 843 -14.62 -3.97 30.06
CA GLY A 843 -14.24 -2.77 30.79
C GLY A 843 -13.43 -1.79 29.93
N PRO A 844 -13.30 -0.51 30.34
CA PRO A 844 -12.48 0.48 29.63
C PRO A 844 -11.02 0.01 29.50
N GLY A 845 -10.49 0.03 28.27
CA GLY A 845 -9.12 -0.43 27.96
C GLY A 845 -8.87 -1.93 28.23
N GLN A 846 -9.91 -2.71 28.56
CA GLN A 846 -9.76 -4.13 28.84
C GLN A 846 -9.49 -4.90 27.54
N ASN A 847 -8.36 -5.62 27.50
CA ASN A 847 -8.11 -6.63 26.49
C ASN A 847 -8.78 -7.95 26.91
N ILE A 848 -9.92 -8.27 26.29
CA ILE A 848 -10.68 -9.49 26.58
C ILE A 848 -10.22 -10.65 25.68
N THR A 849 -10.29 -11.87 26.20
CA THR A 849 -10.08 -13.08 25.41
C THR A 849 -11.36 -13.43 24.66
N ILE A 850 -11.26 -13.55 23.34
CA ILE A 850 -12.36 -13.82 22.41
C ILE A 850 -12.13 -15.20 21.79
N ASP A 851 -13.15 -16.05 21.81
CA ASP A 851 -13.10 -17.34 21.12
C ASP A 851 -13.01 -17.11 19.60
N ALA A 852 -11.99 -17.70 18.97
CA ALA A 852 -11.72 -17.59 17.55
C ALA A 852 -11.24 -18.94 16.99
N PRO A 853 -12.08 -19.99 17.02
CA PRO A 853 -11.71 -21.29 16.44
C PRO A 853 -11.35 -21.15 14.96
N LEU A 854 -10.63 -22.14 14.41
CA LEU A 854 -10.30 -22.17 12.98
C LEU A 854 -11.59 -22.08 12.14
N GLY A 855 -11.62 -21.24 11.11
CA GLY A 855 -12.84 -20.96 10.35
C GLY A 855 -13.76 -19.86 10.93
N HIS A 856 -13.47 -19.32 12.12
CA HIS A 856 -14.14 -18.14 12.67
C HIS A 856 -13.21 -16.92 12.81
N ILE A 857 -13.65 -15.76 12.34
CA ILE A 857 -12.99 -14.46 12.54
C ILE A 857 -13.93 -13.54 13.33
N PRO A 858 -13.52 -13.02 14.49
CA PRO A 858 -14.35 -12.08 15.25
C PRO A 858 -14.57 -10.75 14.52
N VAL A 859 -15.85 -10.36 14.39
CA VAL A 859 -16.31 -9.14 13.71
C VAL A 859 -17.37 -8.46 14.58
N TYR A 860 -17.28 -7.14 14.73
CA TYR A 860 -18.15 -6.36 15.60
C TYR A 860 -18.72 -5.14 14.90
N VAL A 861 -20.00 -4.86 15.16
CA VAL A 861 -20.69 -3.65 14.70
C VAL A 861 -20.71 -2.63 15.83
N ARG A 862 -20.26 -1.40 15.57
CA ARG A 862 -20.31 -0.30 16.54
C ARG A 862 -21.75 0.15 16.75
N GLY A 863 -22.17 0.29 18.00
CA GLY A 863 -23.43 0.95 18.37
C GLY A 863 -23.45 2.39 17.86
N GLY A 864 -24.64 2.88 17.52
CA GLY A 864 -24.80 4.17 16.86
C GLY A 864 -24.69 4.10 15.33
N SER A 865 -24.52 2.91 14.73
CA SER A 865 -24.38 2.75 13.27
C SER A 865 -25.58 2.06 12.61
N VAL A 866 -25.96 2.51 11.42
CA VAL A 866 -26.86 1.81 10.50
C VAL A 866 -26.10 1.37 9.26
N LEU A 867 -25.99 0.06 9.04
CA LEU A 867 -25.26 -0.52 7.92
C LEU A 867 -26.22 -0.94 6.80
N PRO A 868 -26.08 -0.41 5.57
CA PRO A 868 -26.74 -0.94 4.39
C PRO A 868 -26.10 -2.26 3.96
N ILE A 869 -26.92 -3.27 3.71
CA ILE A 869 -26.45 -4.60 3.30
C ILE A 869 -27.27 -5.15 2.12
N GLN A 870 -26.67 -6.08 1.37
CA GLN A 870 -27.38 -6.91 0.39
C GLN A 870 -27.10 -8.40 0.68
N GLU A 871 -27.97 -9.29 0.20
CA GLU A 871 -27.66 -10.72 0.25
C GLU A 871 -26.43 -11.02 -0.62
N ALA A 872 -25.50 -11.83 -0.11
CA ALA A 872 -24.29 -12.20 -0.84
C ALA A 872 -24.64 -13.08 -2.06
N GLY A 873 -23.95 -12.84 -3.18
CA GLY A 873 -24.00 -13.62 -4.40
C GLY A 873 -22.63 -14.17 -4.80
N MET A 874 -22.55 -14.92 -5.90
CA MET A 874 -21.29 -15.45 -6.43
C MET A 874 -20.44 -14.39 -7.13
N THR A 875 -21.10 -13.33 -7.61
CA THR A 875 -20.47 -12.14 -8.22
C THR A 875 -21.09 -10.86 -7.66
N THR A 876 -20.42 -9.72 -7.85
CA THR A 876 -20.96 -8.42 -7.46
C THR A 876 -22.19 -8.04 -8.30
N ARG A 877 -22.26 -8.49 -9.56
CA ARG A 877 -23.45 -8.37 -10.43
C ARG A 877 -24.67 -9.01 -9.77
N GLU A 878 -24.53 -10.21 -9.24
CA GLU A 878 -25.61 -10.88 -8.51
C GLU A 878 -25.98 -10.13 -7.22
N CYS A 879 -24.97 -9.75 -6.41
CA CYS A 879 -25.19 -9.00 -5.17
C CYS A 879 -26.03 -7.74 -5.39
N ARG A 880 -25.69 -6.97 -6.42
CA ARG A 880 -26.38 -5.71 -6.75
C ARG A 880 -27.83 -5.90 -7.19
N SER A 881 -28.21 -7.11 -7.61
CA SER A 881 -29.59 -7.46 -7.95
C SER A 881 -30.41 -8.00 -6.77
N ASN A 882 -29.75 -8.26 -5.63
CA ASN A 882 -30.40 -8.81 -4.46
C ASN A 882 -31.16 -7.74 -3.66
N PRO A 883 -32.23 -8.13 -2.95
CA PRO A 883 -32.95 -7.22 -2.07
C PRO A 883 -32.05 -6.60 -0.99
N TRP A 884 -32.40 -5.39 -0.58
CA TRP A 884 -31.72 -4.67 0.49
C TRP A 884 -32.05 -5.24 1.87
N GLY A 885 -31.09 -5.12 2.77
CA GLY A 885 -31.28 -5.25 4.20
C GLY A 885 -30.64 -4.08 4.95
N LEU A 886 -30.98 -3.94 6.23
CA LEU A 886 -30.32 -3.00 7.15
C LEU A 886 -29.96 -3.68 8.46
N ILE A 887 -28.79 -3.36 9.01
CA ILE A 887 -28.44 -3.62 10.41
C ILE A 887 -28.37 -2.27 11.13
N ALA A 888 -29.30 -2.01 12.04
CA ALA A 888 -29.32 -0.81 12.85
C ALA A 888 -28.87 -1.14 14.28
N ALA A 889 -27.60 -0.85 14.58
CA ALA A 889 -27.00 -1.09 15.87
C ALA A 889 -27.20 0.11 16.79
N ARG A 890 -28.05 -0.01 17.82
CA ARG A 890 -28.38 1.12 18.72
C ARG A 890 -27.20 1.47 19.61
N SER A 891 -26.94 2.76 19.81
CA SER A 891 -26.11 3.24 20.91
C SER A 891 -26.79 3.01 22.26
N LEU A 892 -26.08 3.26 23.36
CA LEU A 892 -26.66 3.21 24.71
C LEU A 892 -27.76 4.28 24.90
N GLU A 893 -27.69 5.39 24.16
CA GLU A 893 -28.69 6.45 24.11
C GLU A 893 -29.90 6.09 23.22
N GLY A 894 -29.85 4.94 22.54
CA GLY A 894 -30.91 4.47 21.67
C GLY A 894 -30.97 5.21 20.33
N THR A 895 -29.85 5.70 19.83
CA THR A 895 -29.70 6.35 18.52
C THR A 895 -28.83 5.52 17.58
N ALA A 896 -28.95 5.73 16.27
CA ALA A 896 -27.99 5.26 15.28
C ALA A 896 -28.11 6.05 13.98
N GLU A 897 -27.03 6.19 13.24
CA GLU A 897 -27.00 6.88 11.95
C GLU A 897 -26.21 6.07 10.92
N GLY A 898 -26.52 6.29 9.64
CA GLY A 898 -25.83 5.62 8.54
C GLY A 898 -26.14 6.27 7.21
N GLN A 899 -25.34 5.93 6.21
CA GLN A 899 -25.43 6.50 4.87
C GLN A 899 -25.22 5.40 3.82
N LEU A 900 -25.80 5.60 2.64
CA LEU A 900 -25.62 4.74 1.48
C LEU A 900 -25.48 5.60 0.21
N TYR A 901 -24.39 5.40 -0.51
CA TYR A 901 -24.18 5.93 -1.85
C TYR A 901 -24.52 4.89 -2.91
N LEU A 902 -25.28 5.30 -3.94
CA LEU A 902 -25.60 4.46 -5.09
C LEU A 902 -25.39 5.22 -6.40
N ASP A 903 -24.81 4.49 -7.35
CA ASP A 903 -24.70 4.82 -8.77
C ASP A 903 -24.75 3.51 -9.58
N ASP A 904 -24.43 3.56 -10.87
CA ASP A 904 -24.38 2.36 -11.73
C ASP A 904 -23.26 1.38 -11.35
N GLY A 905 -22.26 1.81 -10.60
CA GLY A 905 -21.14 0.99 -10.15
C GLY A 905 -19.95 0.96 -11.12
N GLU A 906 -20.01 1.63 -12.28
CA GLU A 906 -18.97 1.49 -13.32
C GLU A 906 -18.58 2.81 -14.01
N SER A 907 -19.51 3.75 -14.17
CA SER A 907 -19.29 4.93 -15.00
C SER A 907 -18.28 5.88 -14.39
N LEU A 908 -17.39 6.43 -15.22
CA LEU A 908 -16.45 7.49 -14.85
C LEU A 908 -17.19 8.73 -14.36
N VAL A 909 -18.16 9.19 -15.15
CA VAL A 909 -19.08 10.28 -14.82
C VAL A 909 -20.48 9.71 -14.74
N GLN A 910 -21.08 9.74 -13.55
CA GLN A 910 -22.37 9.11 -13.31
C GLN A 910 -23.50 9.99 -13.87
N ILE A 911 -24.42 9.40 -14.65
CA ILE A 911 -25.60 10.11 -15.19
C ILE A 911 -26.57 10.50 -14.06
N SER A 912 -26.63 9.67 -13.03
CA SER A 912 -27.50 9.84 -11.88
C SER A 912 -26.89 9.13 -10.68
N THR A 913 -27.05 9.71 -9.49
CA THR A 913 -26.66 9.11 -8.22
C THR A 913 -27.84 9.14 -7.25
N LEU A 914 -27.77 8.36 -6.18
CA LEU A 914 -28.73 8.37 -5.08
C LEU A 914 -27.97 8.30 -3.75
N TRP A 915 -28.34 9.19 -2.85
CA TRP A 915 -27.87 9.24 -1.47
C TRP A 915 -29.02 8.86 -0.55
N VAL A 916 -28.79 7.93 0.37
CA VAL A 916 -29.78 7.55 1.39
C VAL A 916 -29.19 7.78 2.77
N GLU A 917 -29.91 8.52 3.60
CA GLU A 917 -29.56 8.76 4.99
C GLU A 917 -30.48 7.95 5.90
N PHE A 918 -29.88 7.27 6.88
CA PHE A 918 -30.58 6.50 7.90
C PHE A 918 -30.44 7.18 9.24
N SER A 919 -31.54 7.27 9.98
CA SER A 919 -31.54 7.79 11.34
C SER A 919 -32.48 6.97 12.22
N LEU A 920 -31.93 6.45 13.31
CA LEU A 920 -32.65 5.75 14.36
C LEU A 920 -32.67 6.63 15.61
N THR A 921 -33.85 6.82 16.19
CA THR A 921 -34.00 7.49 17.48
C THR A 921 -35.09 6.81 18.30
N GLY A 922 -34.73 6.33 19.48
CA GLY A 922 -35.64 5.61 20.38
C GLY A 922 -36.09 4.29 19.76
N SER A 923 -37.36 4.26 19.33
CA SER A 923 -38.01 3.09 18.71
C SER A 923 -38.48 3.33 17.27
N SER A 924 -37.77 4.21 16.55
CA SER A 924 -38.09 4.60 15.19
C SER A 924 -36.83 4.63 14.34
N LEU A 925 -36.82 3.93 13.21
CA LEU A 925 -35.81 3.99 12.16
C LEU A 925 -36.41 4.68 10.93
N TYR A 926 -35.71 5.67 10.42
CA TYR A 926 -36.11 6.47 9.26
C TYR A 926 -35.06 6.33 8.15
N ALA A 927 -35.52 6.28 6.90
CA ALA A 927 -34.68 6.36 5.71
C ALA A 927 -35.15 7.51 4.81
N SER A 928 -34.21 8.35 4.37
CA SER A 928 -34.47 9.47 3.47
C SER A 928 -33.59 9.38 2.24
N ALA A 929 -34.20 9.37 1.06
CA ALA A 929 -33.48 9.21 -0.20
C ALA A 929 -33.48 10.50 -1.02
N ARG A 930 -32.33 10.89 -1.56
CA ARG A 930 -32.14 12.11 -2.36
C ARG A 930 -31.24 11.81 -3.56
N GLY A 931 -31.70 12.16 -4.76
CA GLY A 931 -31.00 11.87 -6.00
C GLY A 931 -31.93 11.41 -7.10
N THR A 932 -31.36 10.96 -8.22
CA THR A 932 -32.11 10.58 -9.42
C THR A 932 -31.81 9.16 -9.90
N TYR A 933 -30.83 8.47 -9.32
CA TYR A 933 -30.57 7.07 -9.63
C TYR A 933 -31.74 6.20 -9.17
N LYS A 934 -32.20 5.31 -10.05
CA LYS A 934 -33.36 4.46 -9.81
C LYS A 934 -32.92 3.05 -9.49
N ASP A 935 -32.88 2.76 -8.19
CA ASP A 935 -32.74 1.41 -7.69
C ASP A 935 -34.13 0.77 -7.51
N THR A 936 -34.34 -0.40 -8.12
CA THR A 936 -35.63 -1.11 -8.08
C THR A 936 -35.64 -2.27 -7.08
N ASN A 937 -34.52 -2.51 -6.39
CA ASN A 937 -34.42 -3.61 -5.44
C ASN A 937 -35.26 -3.30 -4.19
N PRO A 938 -36.10 -4.24 -3.73
CA PRO A 938 -36.95 -4.01 -2.56
C PRO A 938 -36.14 -4.13 -1.27
N LEU A 939 -36.66 -3.58 -0.17
CA LEU A 939 -36.16 -3.83 1.18
C LEU A 939 -36.73 -5.15 1.67
N ALA A 940 -35.91 -6.14 1.96
CA ALA A 940 -36.34 -7.45 2.44
C ALA A 940 -36.40 -7.52 3.97
N ASN A 941 -35.34 -7.08 4.65
CA ASN A 941 -35.19 -7.26 6.09
C ASN A 941 -34.55 -6.04 6.79
N VAL A 942 -34.84 -5.89 8.07
CA VAL A 942 -34.19 -4.93 8.98
C VAL A 942 -33.94 -5.64 10.29
N THR A 943 -32.69 -5.59 10.75
CA THR A 943 -32.26 -6.12 12.04
C THR A 943 -31.92 -4.94 12.95
N VAL A 944 -32.55 -4.84 14.11
CA VAL A 944 -32.25 -3.79 15.10
C VAL A 944 -31.61 -4.41 16.34
N LEU A 945 -30.39 -3.99 16.65
CA LEU A 945 -29.61 -4.51 17.78
C LEU A 945 -29.79 -3.63 19.02
N GLY A 946 -29.76 -4.24 20.21
CA GLY A 946 -29.81 -3.52 21.49
C GLY A 946 -31.19 -2.94 21.83
N VAL A 947 -32.28 -3.57 21.40
CA VAL A 947 -33.65 -3.18 21.77
C VAL A 947 -33.93 -3.65 23.20
N GLY A 948 -33.73 -2.78 24.18
CA GLY A 948 -33.82 -3.15 25.61
C GLY A 948 -35.25 -3.34 26.17
N SER A 949 -36.29 -3.00 25.42
CA SER A 949 -37.70 -3.11 25.85
C SER A 949 -38.43 -4.21 25.08
N SER A 950 -39.38 -4.89 25.73
CA SER A 950 -40.25 -5.87 25.06
C SER A 950 -40.97 -5.25 23.86
N VAL A 951 -40.95 -5.93 22.72
CA VAL A 951 -41.64 -5.46 21.49
C VAL A 951 -43.00 -6.15 21.38
N SER A 952 -44.05 -5.34 21.33
CA SER A 952 -45.44 -5.79 21.23
C SER A 952 -46.05 -5.53 19.85
N ASN A 953 -45.55 -4.53 19.13
CA ASN A 953 -46.03 -4.16 17.81
C ASN A 953 -44.91 -3.57 16.95
N VAL A 954 -44.98 -3.80 15.64
CA VAL A 954 -44.09 -3.20 14.64
C VAL A 954 -44.93 -2.61 13.51
N THR A 955 -44.60 -1.40 13.07
CA THR A 955 -45.29 -0.71 11.97
C THR A 955 -44.30 -0.23 10.91
N PHE A 956 -44.68 -0.35 9.64
CA PHE A 956 -43.95 0.21 8.50
C PHE A 956 -44.84 1.23 7.79
N ASN A 957 -44.39 2.49 7.72
CA ASN A 957 -45.18 3.63 7.20
C ASN A 957 -46.58 3.74 7.84
N GLY A 958 -46.68 3.45 9.13
CA GLY A 958 -47.93 3.51 9.91
C GLY A 958 -48.82 2.27 9.76
N ALA A 959 -48.54 1.36 8.83
CA ALA A 959 -49.26 0.08 8.71
C ALA A 959 -48.65 -0.96 9.66
N SER A 960 -49.48 -1.64 10.45
CA SER A 960 -49.01 -2.68 11.38
C SER A 960 -48.61 -3.96 10.64
N LEU A 961 -47.46 -4.53 11.02
CA LEU A 961 -46.98 -5.81 10.52
C LEU A 961 -47.58 -6.93 11.39
N SER A 962 -48.58 -7.62 10.86
CA SER A 962 -49.27 -8.72 11.58
C SER A 962 -48.43 -9.99 11.73
N SER A 963 -47.37 -10.11 10.93
CA SER A 963 -46.38 -11.20 10.96
C SER A 963 -45.07 -10.70 10.34
N GLY A 964 -44.02 -11.52 10.33
CA GLY A 964 -42.74 -11.16 9.71
C GLY A 964 -41.81 -10.36 10.62
N TRP A 965 -41.98 -10.42 11.94
CA TRP A 965 -40.97 -9.94 12.87
C TRP A 965 -40.87 -10.84 14.10
N THR A 966 -39.69 -10.86 14.73
CA THR A 966 -39.40 -11.60 15.95
C THR A 966 -38.50 -10.78 16.85
N TYR A 967 -38.79 -10.75 18.15
CA TYR A 967 -37.94 -10.11 19.15
C TYR A 967 -37.36 -11.17 20.09
N ASN A 968 -36.04 -11.19 20.20
CA ASN A 968 -35.32 -12.06 21.12
C ASN A 968 -34.93 -11.26 22.37
N GLU A 969 -35.61 -11.52 23.49
CA GLU A 969 -35.34 -10.86 24.78
C GLU A 969 -33.92 -11.11 25.32
N THR A 970 -33.31 -12.24 24.97
CA THR A 970 -31.97 -12.62 25.47
C THR A 970 -30.87 -11.87 24.74
N SER A 971 -30.91 -11.81 23.41
CA SER A 971 -29.94 -11.06 22.61
C SER A 971 -30.31 -9.58 22.43
N GLN A 972 -31.53 -9.18 22.82
CA GLN A 972 -32.11 -7.86 22.59
C GLN A 972 -32.15 -7.46 21.11
N VAL A 973 -32.48 -8.41 20.25
CA VAL A 973 -32.54 -8.22 18.79
C VAL A 973 -33.98 -8.24 18.32
N LEU A 974 -34.34 -7.25 17.50
CA LEU A 974 -35.57 -7.23 16.73
C LEU A 974 -35.27 -7.49 15.25
N ASP A 975 -35.68 -8.67 14.77
CA ASP A 975 -35.61 -9.06 13.36
C ASP A 975 -36.93 -8.78 12.68
N ILE A 976 -36.88 -8.08 11.54
CA ILE A 976 -38.05 -7.76 10.72
C ILE A 976 -37.78 -8.22 9.29
N LYS A 977 -38.71 -8.98 8.70
CA LYS A 977 -38.60 -9.67 7.42
C LYS A 977 -39.88 -9.48 6.59
N GLY A 978 -39.79 -9.75 5.29
CA GLY A 978 -40.94 -9.73 4.39
C GLY A 978 -41.39 -8.32 3.99
N LEU A 979 -40.51 -7.32 4.11
CA LEU A 979 -40.80 -5.94 3.73
C LEU A 979 -40.86 -5.73 2.20
N SER A 980 -40.49 -6.75 1.40
CA SER A 980 -40.35 -6.60 -0.04
C SER A 980 -41.67 -6.27 -0.74
N ASN A 981 -42.80 -6.76 -0.23
CA ASN A 981 -44.11 -6.44 -0.79
C ASN A 981 -44.48 -4.96 -0.56
N SER A 982 -44.08 -4.39 0.57
CA SER A 982 -44.33 -2.98 0.91
C SER A 982 -43.38 -2.02 0.19
N THR A 983 -42.29 -2.54 -0.38
CA THR A 983 -41.22 -1.77 -1.05
C THR A 983 -40.95 -2.29 -2.46
N SER A 984 -41.95 -2.91 -3.11
CA SER A 984 -41.77 -3.59 -4.41
C SER A 984 -41.42 -2.65 -5.57
N GLY A 985 -41.57 -1.34 -5.38
CA GLY A 985 -41.13 -0.32 -6.33
C GLY A 985 -39.69 0.17 -6.12
N GLY A 986 -38.93 -0.47 -5.22
CA GLY A 986 -37.59 -0.05 -4.78
C GLY A 986 -37.59 0.39 -3.31
N ALA A 987 -36.56 -0.03 -2.55
CA ALA A 987 -36.38 0.28 -1.13
C ALA A 987 -36.26 1.79 -0.88
N TRP A 988 -35.72 2.51 -1.85
CA TRP A 988 -35.32 3.92 -1.74
C TRP A 988 -36.18 4.86 -2.58
N THR A 989 -37.28 4.35 -3.17
CA THR A 989 -38.17 5.15 -4.04
C THR A 989 -38.95 6.20 -3.28
N ASN A 990 -39.26 5.97 -2.01
CA ASN A 990 -39.88 6.95 -1.12
C ASN A 990 -39.19 6.90 0.25
N ASP A 991 -39.15 8.04 0.93
CA ASP A 991 -38.80 8.09 2.34
C ASP A 991 -39.76 7.19 3.14
N TRP A 992 -39.25 6.46 4.12
CA TRP A 992 -40.04 5.54 4.92
C TRP A 992 -39.63 5.55 6.39
N VAL A 993 -40.55 5.11 7.24
CA VAL A 993 -40.35 4.98 8.69
C VAL A 993 -40.79 3.61 9.18
N LEU A 994 -39.93 2.97 9.96
CA LEU A 994 -40.17 1.73 10.67
C LEU A 994 -40.20 2.02 12.17
N LYS A 995 -41.27 1.61 12.87
CA LYS A 995 -41.43 1.84 14.32
C LYS A 995 -41.77 0.57 15.06
N TRP A 996 -41.31 0.47 16.30
CA TRP A 996 -41.72 -0.59 17.23
C TRP A 996 -42.17 -0.01 18.58
N ALA A 997 -42.98 -0.75 19.34
CA ALA A 997 -43.56 -0.32 20.61
C ALA A 997 -43.58 -1.43 21.66
#